data_AF-A0A2A2WH48-F1
#
_entry.id   AF-A0A2A2WH48-F1
#
_cell.length_a   1.000
_cell.length_b   1.000
_cell.length_c   1.000
_cell.angle_alpha   90.00
_cell.angle_beta   90.00
_cell.angle_gamma   90.00
#
_symmetry.space_group_name_H-M   'P 1'
#
loop_
_entity.id
_entity.type
_entity.pdbx_description
1 polymer ?
#
loop_
_entity_poly.entity_id
_entity_poly.type
_entity_poly.pdbx_seq_one_letter_code
_entity_poly.pdbx_strand_id
1 'polypeptide(L)'
;MATVSVTVQAPVAVPEAPLQRIVYTFNRDETDDFLAVPFELSGDATYDVDYTARERDRDTIWLPDGAPVSGDVVGTATFFPGESTVDLIITARTDSISEPHESVVVTLVEADEFGPVYSGAALFVSHQDTEYFIADDQNRLGTVVIETGVVEVLGAINTADTITDIAFTEDGRLFAISFERLYEVHLADASAGLIPVTSLGQHGISGANTLIDARDGDFGSESGDLFAVGDSFLDLQRIDLELVNDEVVMMNVTTVFDIDGTLQSQLMPFRFVASGDLDYLSGGHLALSASGYDQFGVFDTYDSLIEIKTPGTGGVIENWPKPAQDPDEDFDNVFGYAFDGNDSFAFSGHTMLSVSQFSRDTSRELEMTGRPYLIGTPSVARGRILGDQVTQNTIGLYQGDISLFHLKESLTSGPSDLYFGFGPSGNVGWTPLSGDWNGDGIDTVGFHQGDISLFHLKDTFTGGASDQYFAFGPGGNAGWIPLAGDWDGDGVDTIGLYQPDISLFHLKDSFTPGASDHYFAFGPGGNAGWTPLAGDWNGDGIDTVGLYQPDISLFHLKDSFTPGASDHYLQFGPGGGGRIPLVGDWDGDGFDTIGLYRDDTSFFQLKDSFTPGAADHSFAFGPGGNAGWVPLSGDWNGRTMPPPPPAPLASAGSFFSNPARESLDEVHPDSVLQGSGWGLAAKAEVTRLGSAGETDSVVDSSRRPTADRTAEANDSGSRHTGLESTPLELLDESMAQWR
;
A
#
# COMPACT_ATOMS: atom_id res chain seq x y z
N MET A 1 -3.90 19.33 21.73
CA MET A 1 -3.55 18.30 22.74
C MET A 1 -4.87 17.66 23.13
N ALA A 2 -5.18 16.53 22.52
CA ALA A 2 -6.43 15.84 22.77
C ALA A 2 -6.52 15.39 24.24
N THR A 3 -7.64 15.69 24.89
CA THR A 3 -8.01 15.15 26.20
C THR A 3 -8.63 13.78 25.99
N VAL A 4 -7.99 12.71 26.49
CA VAL A 4 -8.59 11.37 26.50
C VAL A 4 -9.27 11.09 27.83
N SER A 5 -10.41 10.41 27.77
CA SER A 5 -11.18 9.99 28.95
C SER A 5 -11.77 8.59 28.74
N VAL A 6 -11.84 7.79 29.80
CA VAL A 6 -12.43 6.45 29.75
C VAL A 6 -13.83 6.48 30.34
N THR A 7 -14.77 5.85 29.65
CA THR A 7 -16.15 5.64 30.10
C THR A 7 -16.50 4.17 30.05
N VAL A 8 -17.31 3.67 30.99
CA VAL A 8 -17.78 2.29 30.99
C VAL A 8 -19.24 2.25 30.53
N GLN A 9 -19.51 1.52 29.45
CA GLN A 9 -20.86 1.30 28.95
C GLN A 9 -21.58 0.25 29.80
N ALA A 10 -22.92 0.34 29.88
CA ALA A 10 -23.70 -0.65 30.61
C ALA A 10 -23.75 -1.98 29.84
N PRO A 11 -23.52 -3.15 30.50
CA PRO A 11 -23.43 -3.35 31.95
C PRO A 11 -22.05 -3.03 32.54
N VAL A 12 -22.04 -2.35 33.70
CA VAL A 12 -20.81 -2.02 34.45
C VAL A 12 -20.31 -3.14 35.38
N ALA A 13 -21.02 -4.28 35.39
CA ALA A 13 -20.68 -5.50 36.12
C ALA A 13 -21.44 -6.66 35.49
N VAL A 14 -20.80 -7.82 35.36
CA VAL A 14 -21.41 -9.06 34.84
C VAL A 14 -21.07 -10.24 35.76
N PRO A 15 -21.90 -11.30 35.84
CA PRO A 15 -21.51 -12.55 36.49
C PRO A 15 -20.29 -13.22 35.82
N GLU A 16 -19.69 -14.23 36.45
CA GLU A 16 -18.63 -15.07 35.85
C GLU A 16 -19.12 -16.00 34.71
N ALA A 17 -20.44 -16.11 34.50
CA ALA A 17 -21.02 -16.95 33.44
C ALA A 17 -22.20 -16.32 32.66
N PRO A 18 -22.00 -15.24 31.87
CA PRO A 18 -23.05 -14.63 31.03
C PRO A 18 -22.68 -14.60 29.54
N LEU A 19 -23.67 -14.28 28.69
CA LEU A 19 -23.44 -13.90 27.29
C LEU A 19 -23.13 -12.40 27.14
N GLN A 20 -22.97 -11.67 28.25
CA GLN A 20 -22.80 -10.23 28.30
C GLN A 20 -21.35 -9.87 28.60
N ARG A 21 -20.89 -8.74 28.08
CA ARG A 21 -19.52 -8.24 28.20
C ARG A 21 -19.57 -6.81 28.78
N ILE A 22 -18.53 -6.40 29.47
CA ILE A 22 -18.35 -5.00 29.88
C ILE A 22 -17.56 -4.31 28.75
N VAL A 23 -17.96 -3.11 28.35
CA VAL A 23 -17.25 -2.33 27.32
C VAL A 23 -16.74 -1.04 27.94
N TYR A 24 -15.44 -0.82 27.84
CA TYR A 24 -14.78 0.43 28.18
C TYR A 24 -14.49 1.20 26.91
N THR A 25 -15.08 2.39 26.79
CA THR A 25 -14.87 3.28 25.65
C THR A 25 -13.91 4.38 26.06
N PHE A 26 -12.74 4.41 25.42
CA PHE A 26 -11.85 5.55 25.40
C PHE A 26 -12.47 6.61 24.48
N ASN A 27 -12.51 7.87 24.91
CA ASN A 27 -13.09 8.99 24.16
C ASN A 27 -12.05 10.13 24.08
N ARG A 28 -11.89 10.75 22.91
CA ARG A 28 -11.07 11.95 22.72
C ARG A 28 -11.89 13.15 22.21
N ASP A 29 -11.40 14.37 22.44
CA ASP A 29 -12.09 15.63 22.10
C ASP A 29 -11.57 16.32 20.82
N GLU A 30 -10.34 16.03 20.41
CA GLU A 30 -9.73 16.41 19.12
C GLU A 30 -9.52 15.13 18.29
N THR A 31 -9.88 15.16 17.00
CA THR A 31 -9.86 13.98 16.11
C THR A 31 -8.96 14.13 14.88
N ASP A 32 -8.28 15.27 14.74
CA ASP A 32 -7.58 15.63 13.51
C ASP A 32 -6.25 14.86 13.37
N ASP A 33 -5.62 14.52 14.50
CA ASP A 33 -4.33 13.84 14.58
C ASP A 33 -4.49 12.36 14.98
N PHE A 34 -3.47 11.54 14.73
CA PHE A 34 -3.32 10.21 15.35
C PHE A 34 -3.03 10.34 16.86
N LEU A 35 -3.41 9.35 17.67
CA LEU A 35 -3.18 9.38 19.12
C LEU A 35 -3.23 7.98 19.75
N ALA A 36 -2.15 7.51 20.36
CA ALA A 36 -2.20 6.35 21.25
C ALA A 36 -2.02 6.74 22.72
N VAL A 37 -2.81 6.09 23.59
CA VAL A 37 -2.80 6.30 25.04
C VAL A 37 -2.83 4.93 25.74
N PRO A 38 -1.79 4.57 26.49
CA PRO A 38 -1.77 3.39 27.30
C PRO A 38 -2.60 3.57 28.55
N PHE A 39 -3.07 2.42 28.98
CA PHE A 39 -3.93 2.26 30.12
C PHE A 39 -3.45 1.06 30.93
N GLU A 40 -3.76 1.12 32.21
CA GLU A 40 -3.53 0.05 33.17
C GLU A 40 -4.86 -0.66 33.42
N LEU A 41 -4.88 -1.98 33.25
CA LEU A 41 -5.92 -2.87 33.78
C LEU A 41 -5.47 -3.35 35.16
N SER A 42 -6.12 -2.80 36.18
CA SER A 42 -5.89 -3.12 37.58
C SER A 42 -7.21 -3.45 38.30
N GLY A 43 -7.17 -3.67 39.60
CA GLY A 43 -8.36 -3.95 40.42
C GLY A 43 -8.20 -5.19 41.29
N ASP A 44 -9.31 -5.90 41.50
CA ASP A 44 -9.34 -7.14 42.30
C ASP A 44 -9.29 -8.41 41.43
N ALA A 45 -9.64 -8.32 40.14
CA ALA A 45 -9.68 -9.45 39.21
C ALA A 45 -8.34 -9.63 38.46
N THR A 46 -7.95 -10.88 38.17
CA THR A 46 -6.68 -11.24 37.53
C THR A 46 -6.86 -11.51 36.03
N TYR A 47 -6.02 -10.90 35.19
CA TYR A 47 -6.04 -11.09 33.73
C TYR A 47 -5.66 -12.51 33.32
N ASP A 48 -6.39 -13.02 32.32
CA ASP A 48 -6.37 -14.41 31.83
C ASP A 48 -6.63 -15.50 32.91
N VAL A 49 -7.05 -15.13 34.12
CA VAL A 49 -7.61 -16.06 35.11
C VAL A 49 -9.10 -15.80 35.26
N ASP A 50 -9.48 -14.59 35.69
CA ASP A 50 -10.85 -14.23 36.08
C ASP A 50 -11.58 -13.51 34.93
N TYR A 51 -10.83 -12.88 34.03
CA TYR A 51 -11.33 -12.28 32.80
C TYR A 51 -10.33 -12.41 31.64
N THR A 52 -10.82 -12.38 30.41
CA THR A 52 -10.02 -11.97 29.26
C THR A 52 -10.46 -10.58 28.81
N ALA A 53 -9.52 -9.82 28.27
CA ALA A 53 -9.80 -8.60 27.56
C ALA A 53 -9.45 -8.79 26.09
N ARG A 54 -10.17 -8.09 25.21
CA ARG A 54 -9.91 -8.02 23.77
C ARG A 54 -10.49 -6.73 23.24
N GLU A 55 -10.10 -6.36 22.05
CA GLU A 55 -10.78 -5.32 21.30
C GLU A 55 -12.21 -5.71 20.89
N ARG A 56 -12.97 -4.68 20.51
CA ARG A 56 -14.22 -4.80 19.78
C ARG A 56 -14.01 -4.91 18.27
N ASP A 57 -13.16 -4.04 17.75
CA ASP A 57 -12.80 -3.89 16.35
C ASP A 57 -11.46 -4.62 16.12
N ARG A 58 -10.70 -4.35 15.05
CA ARG A 58 -9.41 -5.02 14.79
C ARG A 58 -8.28 -3.97 14.74
N ASP A 59 -7.45 -3.98 15.78
CA ASP A 59 -6.10 -3.40 15.90
C ASP A 59 -5.99 -1.96 16.48
N THR A 60 -7.05 -1.46 17.15
CA THR A 60 -7.02 -0.24 18.01
C THR A 60 -6.69 -0.50 19.50
N ILE A 61 -6.69 -1.74 19.98
CA ILE A 61 -6.35 -2.11 21.37
C ILE A 61 -5.25 -3.17 21.39
N TRP A 62 -4.07 -2.80 21.86
CA TRP A 62 -3.02 -3.74 22.19
C TRP A 62 -3.04 -4.13 23.68
N LEU A 63 -2.79 -5.42 23.94
CA LEU A 63 -2.60 -6.01 25.26
C LEU A 63 -1.49 -7.09 25.16
N PRO A 64 -0.71 -7.31 26.23
CA PRO A 64 0.36 -8.31 26.21
C PRO A 64 -0.18 -9.74 26.13
N ASP A 65 0.59 -10.59 25.45
CA ASP A 65 0.28 -12.01 25.26
C ASP A 65 0.42 -12.81 26.57
N GLY A 66 -0.72 -13.13 27.17
CA GLY A 66 -0.85 -13.97 28.36
C GLY A 66 -0.84 -13.20 29.69
N ALA A 67 -1.07 -13.93 30.80
CA ALA A 67 -1.09 -13.34 32.13
C ALA A 67 0.30 -12.84 32.56
N PRO A 68 0.46 -11.57 32.99
CA PRO A 68 1.72 -11.12 33.58
C PRO A 68 2.03 -11.87 34.88
N VAL A 69 3.32 -12.13 35.12
CA VAL A 69 3.78 -12.97 36.25
C VAL A 69 3.46 -12.32 37.61
N SER A 70 3.37 -10.99 37.66
CA SER A 70 2.81 -10.21 38.77
C SER A 70 2.67 -8.74 38.38
N GLY A 71 1.60 -8.08 38.82
CA GLY A 71 1.37 -6.65 38.60
C GLY A 71 0.14 -6.39 37.73
N ASP A 72 -0.13 -5.11 37.49
CA ASP A 72 -1.23 -4.64 36.66
C ASP A 72 -0.89 -4.82 35.16
N VAL A 73 -1.91 -4.99 34.30
CA VAL A 73 -1.67 -5.20 32.86
C VAL A 73 -1.66 -3.86 32.14
N VAL A 74 -0.54 -3.49 31.53
CA VAL A 74 -0.47 -2.29 30.69
C VAL A 74 -0.83 -2.66 29.26
N GLY A 75 -1.80 -1.94 28.68
CA GLY A 75 -2.18 -2.03 27.27
C GLY A 75 -2.16 -0.66 26.61
N THR A 76 -2.34 -0.61 25.29
CA THR A 76 -2.37 0.64 24.50
C THR A 76 -3.68 0.78 23.74
N ALA A 77 -4.32 1.95 23.83
CA ALA A 77 -5.50 2.31 23.04
C ALA A 77 -5.12 3.35 21.99
N THR A 78 -5.28 2.99 20.72
CA THR A 78 -4.84 3.76 19.55
C THR A 78 -6.05 4.33 18.82
N PHE A 79 -6.04 5.63 18.56
CA PHE A 79 -7.05 6.35 17.79
C PHE A 79 -6.45 6.84 16.47
N PHE A 80 -7.00 6.39 15.35
CA PHE A 80 -6.66 6.86 14.00
C PHE A 80 -7.30 8.24 13.70
N PRO A 81 -6.76 9.05 12.77
CA PRO A 81 -7.40 10.32 12.37
C PRO A 81 -8.88 10.15 11.99
N GLY A 82 -9.72 11.07 12.45
CA GLY A 82 -11.18 11.02 12.30
C GLY A 82 -11.93 10.18 13.36
N GLU A 83 -11.26 9.24 14.04
CA GLU A 83 -11.89 8.49 15.12
C GLU A 83 -12.13 9.37 16.35
N SER A 84 -13.15 9.05 17.15
CA SER A 84 -13.40 9.73 18.45
C SER A 84 -13.53 8.77 19.62
N THR A 85 -13.62 7.47 19.36
CA THR A 85 -13.87 6.43 20.35
C THR A 85 -13.18 5.12 20.01
N VAL A 86 -12.61 4.45 21.01
CA VAL A 86 -12.02 3.10 20.93
C VAL A 86 -12.65 2.22 22.01
N ASP A 87 -13.03 0.97 21.69
CA ASP A 87 -13.80 0.08 22.57
C ASP A 87 -13.01 -1.17 23.02
N LEU A 88 -12.64 -1.20 24.30
CA LEU A 88 -12.08 -2.37 24.99
C LEU A 88 -13.21 -3.25 25.57
N ILE A 89 -13.20 -4.55 25.25
CA ILE A 89 -14.19 -5.53 25.70
C ILE A 89 -13.61 -6.46 26.77
N ILE A 90 -14.13 -6.34 28.00
CA ILE A 90 -13.86 -7.29 29.09
C ILE A 90 -14.89 -8.43 29.08
N THR A 91 -14.40 -9.66 29.03
CA THR A 91 -15.19 -10.90 29.08
C THR A 91 -14.78 -11.72 30.32
N ALA A 92 -15.67 -11.84 31.31
CA ALA A 92 -15.41 -12.67 32.48
C ALA A 92 -15.23 -14.15 32.09
N ARG A 93 -14.31 -14.86 32.76
CA ARG A 93 -14.11 -16.31 32.62
C ARG A 93 -14.92 -17.03 33.71
N THR A 94 -15.36 -18.25 33.41
CA THR A 94 -15.90 -19.15 34.43
C THR A 94 -14.79 -20.07 34.92
N ASP A 95 -14.52 -20.03 36.22
CA ASP A 95 -13.51 -20.87 36.87
C ASP A 95 -14.20 -21.96 37.77
N SER A 96 -13.48 -22.59 38.71
CA SER A 96 -14.00 -23.57 39.67
C SER A 96 -14.00 -23.13 41.14
N ILE A 97 -13.51 -21.93 41.43
CA ILE A 97 -13.48 -21.32 42.75
C ILE A 97 -14.80 -20.52 42.93
N SER A 98 -15.04 -19.98 44.12
CA SER A 98 -16.22 -19.16 44.41
C SER A 98 -15.74 -17.94 45.15
N GLU A 99 -15.42 -16.91 44.38
CA GLU A 99 -14.91 -15.62 44.85
C GLU A 99 -16.04 -14.62 45.18
N PRO A 100 -15.73 -13.49 45.87
CA PRO A 100 -16.58 -12.31 45.87
C PRO A 100 -16.65 -11.67 44.47
N HIS A 101 -17.57 -10.73 44.23
CA HIS A 101 -17.53 -9.95 42.98
C HIS A 101 -16.25 -9.13 42.91
N GLU A 102 -15.45 -9.37 41.88
CA GLU A 102 -14.19 -8.70 41.61
C GLU A 102 -14.38 -7.52 40.66
N SER A 103 -13.38 -6.64 40.60
CA SER A 103 -13.39 -5.45 39.77
C SER A 103 -12.20 -5.43 38.81
N VAL A 104 -12.48 -5.07 37.55
CA VAL A 104 -11.49 -4.63 36.56
C VAL A 104 -11.65 -3.12 36.45
N VAL A 105 -10.56 -2.38 36.63
CA VAL A 105 -10.46 -0.93 36.54
C VAL A 105 -9.55 -0.58 35.36
N VAL A 106 -9.95 0.41 34.56
CA VAL A 106 -9.14 0.94 33.46
C VAL A 106 -8.67 2.34 33.83
N THR A 107 -7.36 2.55 33.93
CA THR A 107 -6.75 3.84 34.31
C THR A 107 -5.83 4.33 33.19
N LEU A 108 -5.98 5.59 32.74
CA LEU A 108 -5.04 6.17 31.75
C LEU A 108 -3.68 6.47 32.40
N VAL A 109 -2.60 6.15 31.70
CA VAL A 109 -1.23 6.36 32.18
C VAL A 109 -0.60 7.58 31.47
N GLU A 110 -0.24 8.61 32.24
CA GLU A 110 0.64 9.69 31.77
C GLU A 110 2.02 9.08 31.46
N ALA A 111 2.53 9.27 30.24
CA ALA A 111 3.93 8.94 29.93
C ALA A 111 4.85 10.07 30.41
N ASP A 112 6.05 9.71 30.85
CA ASP A 112 7.17 10.64 30.81
C ASP A 112 7.51 10.92 29.34
N GLU A 113 7.43 12.18 28.93
CA GLU A 113 7.51 12.62 27.53
C GLU A 113 8.96 12.48 27.00
N PHE A 114 9.21 11.46 26.17
CA PHE A 114 10.44 11.35 25.37
C PHE A 114 10.45 12.43 24.27
N GLY A 115 11.63 12.96 23.95
CA GLY A 115 11.77 14.07 23.02
C GLY A 115 11.72 13.62 21.55
N PRO A 116 11.86 14.56 20.60
CA PRO A 116 12.01 14.21 19.20
C PRO A 116 13.28 13.38 19.01
N VAL A 117 13.13 12.24 18.33
CA VAL A 117 14.21 11.37 17.90
C VAL A 117 14.96 12.05 16.77
N TYR A 118 16.27 12.17 16.93
CA TYR A 118 17.19 12.73 15.92
C TYR A 118 18.26 11.72 15.49
N SER A 119 18.32 10.55 16.14
CA SER A 119 19.32 9.51 15.88
C SER A 119 18.74 8.30 15.16
N GLY A 120 19.66 7.54 14.57
CA GLY A 120 19.52 6.16 14.13
C GLY A 120 18.89 5.24 15.18
N ALA A 121 18.28 4.17 14.67
CA ALA A 121 17.65 3.12 15.46
C ALA A 121 18.62 1.94 15.61
N ALA A 122 19.52 2.05 16.57
CA ALA A 122 20.61 1.07 16.70
C ALA A 122 20.08 -0.30 17.16
N LEU A 123 20.12 -1.27 16.25
CA LEU A 123 19.79 -2.67 16.45
C LEU A 123 20.79 -3.34 17.41
N PHE A 124 20.31 -3.90 18.53
CA PHE A 124 21.12 -4.81 19.35
C PHE A 124 20.59 -6.25 19.26
N VAL A 125 21.22 -7.07 18.41
CA VAL A 125 20.88 -8.50 18.28
C VAL A 125 21.52 -9.29 19.43
N SER A 126 20.80 -9.37 20.56
CA SER A 126 21.04 -10.45 21.51
C SER A 126 20.47 -11.77 20.93
N HIS A 127 21.10 -12.91 21.21
CA HIS A 127 20.76 -14.19 20.57
C HIS A 127 19.39 -14.81 20.95
N GLN A 128 18.48 -14.04 21.57
CA GLN A 128 17.13 -14.45 21.96
C GLN A 128 16.08 -13.35 21.74
N ASP A 129 16.44 -12.08 21.97
CA ASP A 129 15.52 -10.93 21.92
C ASP A 129 16.22 -9.76 21.18
N THR A 130 15.51 -9.10 20.27
CA THR A 130 15.97 -7.90 19.55
C THR A 130 15.50 -6.64 20.27
N GLU A 131 16.43 -5.81 20.74
CA GLU A 131 16.15 -4.51 21.36
C GLU A 131 16.60 -3.36 20.45
N TYR A 132 15.78 -2.30 20.39
CA TYR A 132 16.02 -1.14 19.55
C TYR A 132 16.21 0.11 20.39
N PHE A 133 17.31 0.81 20.13
CA PHE A 133 17.73 1.97 20.91
C PHE A 133 17.61 3.26 20.11
N ILE A 134 17.13 4.31 20.76
CA ILE A 134 16.96 5.66 20.18
C ILE A 134 17.43 6.74 21.15
N ALA A 135 17.93 7.85 20.61
CA ALA A 135 18.29 9.05 21.36
C ALA A 135 17.45 10.27 20.94
N ASP A 136 17.01 11.06 21.92
CA ASP A 136 16.27 12.31 21.69
C ASP A 136 17.15 13.57 21.66
N ASP A 137 16.52 14.70 21.34
CA ASP A 137 17.11 16.05 21.32
C ASP A 137 17.77 16.52 22.63
N GLN A 138 17.51 15.82 23.74
CA GLN A 138 18.07 16.05 25.07
C GLN A 138 19.15 15.02 25.44
N ASN A 139 19.60 14.22 24.46
CA ASN A 139 20.52 13.10 24.62
C ASN A 139 19.98 12.02 25.58
N ARG A 140 18.66 11.90 25.79
CA ARG A 140 18.06 10.77 26.52
C ARG A 140 18.05 9.56 25.61
N LEU A 141 18.59 8.45 26.10
CA LEU A 141 18.54 7.15 25.45
C LEU A 141 17.33 6.38 25.98
N GLY A 142 16.59 5.73 25.09
CA GLY A 142 15.50 4.83 25.44
C GLY A 142 15.49 3.57 24.57
N THR A 143 14.81 2.53 25.05
CA THR A 143 14.48 1.33 24.27
C THR A 143 13.04 1.39 23.78
N VAL A 144 12.79 0.87 22.58
CA VAL A 144 11.48 0.89 21.92
C VAL A 144 10.81 -0.48 22.05
N VAL A 145 9.59 -0.51 22.57
CA VAL A 145 8.70 -1.69 22.52
C VAL A 145 7.87 -1.60 21.24
N ILE A 146 8.28 -2.26 20.16
CA ILE A 146 7.70 -2.09 18.80
C ILE A 146 6.18 -2.28 18.81
N GLU A 147 5.69 -3.30 19.52
CA GLU A 147 4.28 -3.67 19.57
C GLU A 147 3.39 -2.58 20.19
N THR A 148 3.99 -1.59 20.86
CA THR A 148 3.28 -0.51 21.56
C THR A 148 3.76 0.91 21.21
N GLY A 149 4.91 1.03 20.55
CA GLY A 149 5.72 2.27 20.41
C GLY A 149 5.94 3.05 21.71
N VAL A 150 5.88 2.39 22.85
CA VAL A 150 6.29 2.97 24.13
C VAL A 150 7.82 2.96 24.18
N VAL A 151 8.38 4.11 24.55
CA VAL A 151 9.83 4.26 24.76
C VAL A 151 10.12 4.17 26.26
N GLU A 152 10.87 3.15 26.66
CA GLU A 152 11.38 3.03 28.02
C GLU A 152 12.67 3.83 28.17
N VAL A 153 12.63 4.92 28.95
CA VAL A 153 13.77 5.84 29.08
C VAL A 153 14.84 5.26 30.03
N LEU A 154 16.02 4.94 29.49
CA LEU A 154 17.14 4.37 30.24
C LEU A 154 17.93 5.45 31.01
N GLY A 155 18.05 6.65 30.43
CA GLY A 155 18.75 7.79 31.05
C GLY A 155 19.36 8.74 30.03
N ALA A 156 19.98 9.83 30.49
CA ALA A 156 20.65 10.80 29.62
C ALA A 156 22.14 10.48 29.41
N ILE A 157 22.57 10.42 28.15
CA ILE A 157 23.96 10.30 27.73
C ILE A 157 24.72 11.55 28.23
N ASN A 158 25.72 11.35 29.09
CA ASN A 158 26.34 12.40 29.88
C ASN A 158 27.38 13.22 29.09
N THR A 159 26.91 13.92 28.06
CA THR A 159 27.68 14.86 27.23
C THR A 159 26.93 16.19 27.08
N ALA A 160 27.65 17.25 26.69
CA ALA A 160 27.08 18.57 26.39
C ALA A 160 26.97 18.85 24.88
N ASP A 161 27.53 17.98 24.05
CA ASP A 161 27.35 17.97 22.60
C ASP A 161 25.99 17.33 22.29
N THR A 162 25.27 17.81 21.26
CA THR A 162 24.07 17.14 20.74
C THR A 162 24.49 15.84 20.06
N ILE A 163 23.94 14.71 20.48
CA ILE A 163 24.08 13.45 19.77
C ILE A 163 23.23 13.52 18.49
N THR A 164 23.85 13.17 17.37
CA THR A 164 23.21 13.15 16.05
C THR A 164 22.96 11.74 15.56
N ASP A 165 23.75 10.75 16.00
CA ASP A 165 23.45 9.34 15.73
C ASP A 165 24.09 8.38 16.77
N ILE A 166 23.62 7.14 16.84
CA ILE A 166 24.10 6.05 17.69
C ILE A 166 24.20 4.72 16.91
N ALA A 167 25.18 3.86 17.26
CA ALA A 167 25.36 2.56 16.61
C ALA A 167 25.92 1.51 17.58
N PHE A 168 25.53 0.25 17.43
CA PHE A 168 26.16 -0.89 18.11
C PHE A 168 27.11 -1.63 17.17
N THR A 169 28.34 -1.88 17.61
CA THR A 169 29.28 -2.78 16.92
C THR A 169 28.94 -4.26 17.13
N GLU A 170 29.43 -5.15 16.26
CA GLU A 170 29.30 -6.62 16.40
C GLU A 170 29.71 -7.17 17.80
N ASP A 171 30.62 -6.50 18.53
CA ASP A 171 31.04 -6.88 19.89
C ASP A 171 30.12 -6.35 21.02
N GLY A 172 29.07 -5.61 20.66
CA GLY A 172 28.01 -5.14 21.54
C GLY A 172 28.30 -3.82 22.25
N ARG A 173 29.23 -3.00 21.74
CA ARG A 173 29.48 -1.65 22.29
C ARG A 173 28.61 -0.61 21.62
N LEU A 174 28.01 0.27 22.42
CA LEU A 174 27.27 1.42 21.93
C LEU A 174 28.21 2.59 21.69
N PHE A 175 28.16 3.15 20.50
CA PHE A 175 28.80 4.40 20.12
C PHE A 175 27.75 5.49 19.86
N ALA A 176 28.15 6.74 20.06
CA ALA A 176 27.34 7.91 19.74
C ALA A 176 28.21 8.96 19.04
N ILE A 177 27.69 9.57 17.97
CA ILE A 177 28.34 10.65 17.24
C ILE A 177 27.62 11.98 17.49
N SER A 178 28.36 13.08 17.49
CA SER A 178 27.86 14.45 17.37
C SER A 178 28.37 15.06 16.08
N PHE A 179 27.95 16.27 15.72
CA PHE A 179 28.49 16.99 14.55
C PHE A 179 30.02 17.14 14.50
N GLU A 180 30.74 16.98 15.63
CA GLU A 180 32.20 17.10 15.69
C GLU A 180 32.95 15.90 16.32
N ARG A 181 32.29 15.06 17.14
CA ARG A 181 32.97 14.13 18.07
C ARG A 181 32.33 12.75 18.11
N LEU A 182 33.15 11.73 18.37
CA LEU A 182 32.70 10.35 18.62
C LEU A 182 32.84 10.00 20.12
N TYR A 183 31.92 9.18 20.62
CA TYR A 183 31.84 8.71 22.00
C TYR A 183 31.56 7.20 22.08
N GLU A 184 32.17 6.52 23.05
CA GLU A 184 31.76 5.19 23.53
C GLU A 184 30.80 5.39 24.73
N VAL A 185 29.66 4.70 24.76
CA VAL A 185 28.58 4.86 25.72
C VAL A 185 28.49 3.66 26.66
N HIS A 186 28.61 3.90 27.97
CA HIS A 186 28.73 2.84 28.98
C HIS A 186 27.40 2.54 29.66
N LEU A 187 26.50 1.88 28.93
CA LEU A 187 25.15 1.48 29.40
C LEU A 187 25.15 0.79 30.77
N ALA A 188 26.05 -0.18 30.97
CA ALA A 188 26.13 -0.96 32.20
C ALA A 188 26.52 -0.14 33.47
N ASP A 189 27.10 1.05 33.27
CA ASP A 189 27.51 1.98 34.35
C ASP A 189 26.48 3.10 34.59
N ALA A 190 25.31 3.04 33.96
CA ALA A 190 24.23 4.01 34.14
C ALA A 190 23.81 4.14 35.61
N SER A 191 23.74 5.37 36.13
CA SER A 191 23.35 5.61 37.52
C SER A 191 22.67 6.96 37.71
N ALA A 192 21.62 6.99 38.54
CA ALA A 192 20.81 8.18 38.82
C ALA A 192 20.27 8.91 37.57
N GLY A 193 19.95 8.15 36.51
CA GLY A 193 19.43 8.69 35.24
C GLY A 193 20.49 9.29 34.31
N LEU A 194 21.78 9.09 34.59
CA LEU A 194 22.88 9.49 33.71
C LEU A 194 23.66 8.26 33.22
N ILE A 195 23.95 8.23 31.93
CA ILE A 195 24.72 7.20 31.24
C ILE A 195 26.13 7.77 30.94
N PRO A 196 27.21 7.24 31.54
CA PRO A 196 28.55 7.78 31.34
C PRO A 196 29.11 7.47 29.94
N VAL A 197 30.03 8.32 29.46
CA VAL A 197 30.65 8.21 28.12
C VAL A 197 32.17 8.42 28.15
N THR A 198 32.88 7.81 27.20
CA THR A 198 34.27 8.12 26.86
C THR A 198 34.31 8.87 25.53
N SER A 199 34.83 10.10 25.48
CA SER A 199 34.99 10.81 24.20
C SER A 199 36.29 10.38 23.51
N LEU A 200 36.17 9.85 22.28
CA LEU A 200 37.27 9.30 21.51
C LEU A 200 38.05 10.35 20.71
N GLY A 201 37.45 11.51 20.40
CA GLY A 201 38.12 12.62 19.74
C GLY A 201 37.20 13.46 18.87
N GLN A 202 37.79 14.32 18.03
CA GLN A 202 37.09 14.96 16.91
C GLN A 202 37.32 14.12 15.64
N HIS A 203 36.26 13.77 14.91
CA HIS A 203 36.35 12.91 13.72
C HIS A 203 36.65 13.69 12.42
N GLY A 204 36.24 14.96 12.34
CA GLY A 204 36.49 15.82 11.17
C GLY A 204 35.51 15.66 9.99
N ILE A 205 34.66 14.62 9.99
CA ILE A 205 33.44 14.51 9.16
C ILE A 205 32.60 15.80 9.31
N SER A 206 32.22 16.43 8.20
CA SER A 206 31.49 17.71 8.21
C SER A 206 29.98 17.48 8.35
N GLY A 207 29.40 17.91 9.47
CA GLY A 207 27.96 17.80 9.70
C GLY A 207 27.51 16.34 9.91
N ALA A 208 28.32 15.55 10.62
CA ALA A 208 28.06 14.13 10.85
C ALA A 208 26.68 13.89 11.48
N ASN A 209 25.86 13.12 10.78
CA ASN A 209 24.48 12.83 11.17
C ASN A 209 24.02 11.42 10.79
N THR A 210 24.94 10.55 10.34
CA THR A 210 24.67 9.11 10.23
C THR A 210 25.82 8.31 10.85
N LEU A 211 25.53 7.16 11.45
CA LEU A 211 26.48 6.24 12.08
C LEU A 211 25.98 4.80 12.02
N ILE A 212 26.82 3.89 11.56
CA ILE A 212 26.52 2.45 11.51
C ILE A 212 27.80 1.64 11.79
N ASP A 213 27.63 0.42 12.28
CA ASP A 213 28.69 -0.59 12.34
C ASP A 213 29.16 -0.99 10.92
N ALA A 214 30.48 -1.10 10.72
CA ALA A 214 31.04 -1.51 9.44
C ALA A 214 31.24 -3.03 9.41
N ARG A 215 30.46 -3.74 8.59
CA ARG A 215 30.62 -5.21 8.43
C ARG A 215 32.02 -5.55 7.92
N ASP A 216 32.64 -6.59 8.49
CA ASP A 216 34.04 -6.97 8.22
C ASP A 216 34.32 -7.15 6.71
N GLY A 217 35.29 -6.39 6.20
CA GLY A 217 35.74 -6.41 4.80
C GLY A 217 35.03 -5.45 3.84
N ASP A 218 33.91 -4.82 4.23
CA ASP A 218 33.27 -3.78 3.40
C ASP A 218 34.14 -2.54 3.32
N PHE A 219 34.47 -2.09 2.10
CA PHE A 219 35.45 -1.03 1.88
C PHE A 219 36.82 -1.29 2.57
N GLY A 220 37.11 -2.56 2.89
CA GLY A 220 38.28 -2.98 3.65
C GLY A 220 38.27 -2.56 5.13
N SER A 221 37.10 -2.39 5.74
CA SER A 221 36.92 -2.32 7.20
C SER A 221 37.46 -3.57 7.89
N GLU A 222 37.80 -3.43 9.17
CA GLU A 222 37.99 -4.54 10.11
C GLU A 222 36.83 -4.52 11.12
N SER A 223 36.48 -5.69 11.71
CA SER A 223 35.42 -5.80 12.72
C SER A 223 35.60 -4.79 13.87
N GLY A 224 34.59 -3.96 14.11
CA GLY A 224 34.59 -2.86 15.09
C GLY A 224 34.87 -1.47 14.51
N ASP A 225 35.18 -1.34 13.21
CA ASP A 225 35.14 -0.05 12.51
C ASP A 225 33.70 0.48 12.39
N LEU A 226 33.53 1.79 12.20
CA LEU A 226 32.21 2.41 11.96
C LEU A 226 32.18 3.09 10.59
N PHE A 227 31.01 3.18 9.94
CA PHE A 227 30.77 4.11 8.84
C PHE A 227 29.91 5.29 9.28
N ALA A 228 30.15 6.45 8.67
CA ALA A 228 29.40 7.67 8.91
C ALA A 228 29.34 8.54 7.63
N VAL A 229 28.26 9.31 7.51
CA VAL A 229 28.03 10.33 6.48
C VAL A 229 27.66 11.65 7.17
N GLY A 230 27.77 12.77 6.46
CA GLY A 230 27.35 14.07 6.96
C GLY A 230 26.39 14.80 6.02
N ASP A 231 25.59 15.71 6.59
CA ASP A 231 24.63 16.56 5.87
C ASP A 231 25.28 17.41 4.76
N SER A 232 26.56 17.72 4.93
CA SER A 232 27.28 18.73 4.14
C SER A 232 27.89 18.15 2.86
N PHE A 233 28.19 16.85 2.86
CA PHE A 233 28.83 16.08 1.79
C PHE A 233 28.50 14.60 1.97
N LEU A 234 28.00 13.94 0.93
CA LEU A 234 27.68 12.50 0.98
C LEU A 234 28.92 11.60 0.82
N ASP A 235 30.06 12.01 1.36
CA ASP A 235 31.25 11.15 1.41
C ASP A 235 31.07 10.10 2.51
N LEU A 236 30.90 8.83 2.12
CA LEU A 236 30.91 7.71 3.07
C LEU A 236 32.31 7.60 3.66
N GLN A 237 32.40 7.82 4.97
CA GLN A 237 33.64 7.85 5.72
C GLN A 237 33.68 6.69 6.70
N ARG A 238 34.80 5.97 6.70
CA ARG A 238 35.09 4.93 7.67
C ARG A 238 35.91 5.50 8.81
N ILE A 239 35.51 5.19 10.04
CA ILE A 239 36.21 5.51 11.26
C ILE A 239 36.93 4.25 11.74
N ASP A 240 38.26 4.25 11.68
CA ASP A 240 39.10 3.13 12.07
C ASP A 240 39.19 3.07 13.61
N LEU A 241 38.75 1.99 14.26
CA LEU A 241 38.80 1.81 15.73
C LEU A 241 39.76 0.69 16.14
N GLU A 242 40.55 0.89 17.21
CA GLU A 242 41.45 -0.14 17.77
C GLU A 242 41.30 -0.25 19.30
N LEU A 243 41.31 -1.48 19.83
CA LEU A 243 41.32 -1.74 21.27
C LEU A 243 42.75 -1.72 21.84
N VAL A 244 43.11 -0.66 22.57
CA VAL A 244 44.47 -0.40 23.05
C VAL A 244 44.53 -0.39 24.58
N ASN A 245 44.93 -1.52 25.17
CA ASN A 245 44.93 -1.76 26.63
C ASN A 245 43.52 -1.71 27.26
N ASP A 246 42.57 -2.40 26.63
CA ASP A 246 41.15 -2.47 27.02
C ASP A 246 40.35 -1.15 26.88
N GLU A 247 40.97 -0.06 26.39
CA GLU A 247 40.31 1.20 26.00
C GLU A 247 40.16 1.27 24.47
N VAL A 248 39.00 1.72 23.96
CA VAL A 248 38.80 1.98 22.52
C VAL A 248 39.52 3.27 22.13
N VAL A 249 40.20 3.27 20.97
CA VAL A 249 40.88 4.44 20.42
C VAL A 249 40.47 4.62 18.96
N MET A 250 40.02 5.82 18.61
CA MET A 250 39.83 6.23 17.21
C MET A 250 41.19 6.50 16.57
N MET A 251 41.53 5.72 15.55
CA MET A 251 42.86 5.71 14.94
C MET A 251 42.95 6.66 13.75
N ASN A 252 41.92 6.67 12.88
CA ASN A 252 41.91 7.42 11.63
C ASN A 252 40.48 7.52 11.08
N VAL A 253 40.25 8.47 10.15
CA VAL A 253 38.96 8.64 9.45
C VAL A 253 39.26 8.79 7.95
N THR A 254 38.63 7.97 7.11
CA THR A 254 38.94 7.88 5.68
C THR A 254 37.68 7.89 4.83
N THR A 255 37.58 8.79 3.84
CA THR A 255 36.57 8.68 2.78
C THR A 255 36.81 7.41 1.97
N VAL A 256 35.84 6.50 2.00
CA VAL A 256 35.88 5.22 1.26
C VAL A 256 35.01 5.21 0.02
N PHE A 257 34.00 6.09 -0.06
CA PHE A 257 33.13 6.22 -1.24
C PHE A 257 32.58 7.65 -1.39
N ASP A 258 32.72 8.19 -2.60
CA ASP A 258 32.23 9.52 -3.02
C ASP A 258 30.84 9.34 -3.68
N ILE A 259 29.78 9.44 -2.87
CA ILE A 259 28.38 9.24 -3.32
C ILE A 259 27.98 10.39 -4.26
N ASP A 260 28.25 11.63 -3.87
CA ASP A 260 27.90 12.85 -4.64
C ASP A 260 28.52 12.84 -6.04
N GLY A 261 29.81 12.54 -6.13
CA GLY A 261 30.55 12.39 -7.38
C GLY A 261 30.07 11.20 -8.20
N THR A 262 29.67 10.10 -7.56
CA THR A 262 29.08 8.94 -8.25
C THR A 262 27.73 9.30 -8.89
N LEU A 263 26.80 9.88 -8.13
CA LEU A 263 25.50 10.35 -8.62
C LEU A 263 25.65 11.33 -9.80
N GLN A 264 26.54 12.32 -9.64
CA GLN A 264 26.86 13.28 -10.69
C GLN A 264 27.42 12.61 -11.95
N SER A 265 28.31 11.61 -11.80
CA SER A 265 28.93 10.90 -12.93
C SER A 265 27.93 10.10 -13.76
N GLN A 266 26.85 9.61 -13.14
CA GLN A 266 25.80 8.83 -13.78
C GLN A 266 24.63 9.66 -14.33
N LEU A 267 24.70 11.00 -14.21
CA LEU A 267 23.63 11.93 -14.59
C LEU A 267 22.32 11.72 -13.80
N MET A 268 22.42 11.13 -12.62
CA MET A 268 21.34 11.05 -11.62
C MET A 268 21.19 12.43 -10.92
N PRO A 269 20.14 12.65 -10.10
CA PRO A 269 20.07 13.84 -9.28
C PRO A 269 21.25 13.77 -8.29
N PHE A 270 22.01 14.87 -8.20
CA PHE A 270 23.30 14.93 -7.49
C PHE A 270 23.31 16.06 -6.44
N ARG A 271 22.12 16.43 -5.99
CA ARG A 271 21.90 17.40 -4.92
C ARG A 271 21.05 16.69 -3.88
N PHE A 272 21.74 15.95 -3.04
CA PHE A 272 21.19 15.30 -1.87
C PHE A 272 22.01 15.74 -0.66
N VAL A 273 21.40 15.70 0.51
CA VAL A 273 22.06 15.86 1.82
C VAL A 273 21.61 14.70 2.68
N ALA A 274 22.48 14.13 3.53
CA ALA A 274 22.08 13.02 4.39
C ALA A 274 20.98 13.54 5.34
N SER A 275 19.82 12.89 5.36
CA SER A 275 18.69 13.34 6.18
C SER A 275 18.87 12.96 7.64
N GLY A 276 19.53 11.83 7.90
CA GLY A 276 20.02 11.47 9.24
C GLY A 276 20.03 9.98 9.56
N ASP A 277 20.15 9.09 8.57
CA ASP A 277 20.36 7.67 8.86
C ASP A 277 21.02 6.86 7.74
N LEU A 278 21.68 5.77 8.12
CA LEU A 278 22.39 4.82 7.27
C LEU A 278 22.29 3.41 7.86
N ASP A 279 21.58 2.48 7.21
CA ASP A 279 21.47 1.08 7.66
C ASP A 279 21.77 0.07 6.52
N TYR A 280 22.00 -1.21 6.87
CA TYR A 280 22.15 -2.32 5.93
C TYR A 280 20.82 -2.99 5.62
N LEU A 281 20.47 -3.02 4.33
CA LEU A 281 19.38 -3.85 3.82
C LEU A 281 19.68 -5.35 4.02
N SER A 282 18.62 -6.16 4.06
CA SER A 282 18.68 -7.63 4.15
C SER A 282 19.54 -8.30 3.07
N GLY A 283 19.65 -7.67 1.88
CA GLY A 283 20.55 -8.09 0.79
C GLY A 283 22.05 -7.86 1.04
N GLY A 284 22.42 -7.22 2.16
CA GLY A 284 23.80 -6.85 2.49
C GLY A 284 24.31 -5.59 1.79
N HIS A 285 23.41 -4.76 1.27
CA HIS A 285 23.68 -3.44 0.68
C HIS A 285 23.45 -2.34 1.71
N LEU A 286 24.19 -1.24 1.66
CA LEU A 286 23.91 -0.06 2.49
C LEU A 286 22.78 0.78 1.86
N ALA A 287 21.90 1.33 2.68
CA ALA A 287 20.89 2.30 2.30
C ALA A 287 21.09 3.59 3.10
N LEU A 288 21.30 4.69 2.39
CA LEU A 288 21.40 6.04 2.95
C LEU A 288 20.09 6.77 2.68
N SER A 289 19.51 7.38 3.72
CA SER A 289 18.40 8.33 3.55
C SER A 289 18.94 9.74 3.32
N ALA A 290 18.36 10.44 2.35
CA ALA A 290 18.85 11.74 1.93
C ALA A 290 17.75 12.62 1.30
N SER A 291 17.65 13.86 1.76
CA SER A 291 16.71 14.86 1.23
C SER A 291 17.23 15.45 -0.08
N GLY A 292 16.37 15.50 -1.10
CA GLY A 292 16.72 16.00 -2.44
C GLY A 292 16.63 17.52 -2.59
N TYR A 293 17.09 18.02 -3.75
CA TYR A 293 16.69 19.33 -4.27
C TYR A 293 16.00 19.18 -5.62
N ASP A 294 14.92 19.93 -5.81
CA ASP A 294 14.24 20.04 -7.09
C ASP A 294 15.13 20.70 -8.17
N GLN A 295 14.67 20.65 -9.42
CA GLN A 295 15.36 21.25 -10.57
C GLN A 295 15.50 22.79 -10.49
N PHE A 296 14.86 23.45 -9.51
CA PHE A 296 14.90 24.89 -9.29
C PHE A 296 15.77 25.29 -8.07
N GLY A 297 16.27 24.31 -7.30
CA GLY A 297 17.08 24.52 -6.10
C GLY A 297 16.26 24.84 -4.85
N VAL A 298 14.99 24.48 -4.83
CA VAL A 298 14.21 24.28 -3.60
C VAL A 298 14.55 22.87 -3.09
N PHE A 299 14.52 22.66 -1.77
CA PHE A 299 14.54 21.28 -1.24
C PHE A 299 13.28 20.55 -1.74
N ASP A 300 13.42 19.28 -2.09
CA ASP A 300 12.26 18.38 -2.18
C ASP A 300 11.66 18.23 -0.76
N THR A 301 10.34 18.09 -0.63
CA THR A 301 9.66 17.89 0.68
C THR A 301 9.59 16.41 1.08
N TYR A 302 10.49 15.60 0.53
CA TYR A 302 10.46 14.14 0.64
C TYR A 302 11.89 13.60 0.74
N ASP A 303 12.14 12.77 1.76
CA ASP A 303 13.39 12.01 1.83
C ASP A 303 13.44 10.91 0.75
N SER A 304 14.63 10.75 0.17
CA SER A 304 14.93 9.78 -0.89
C SER A 304 15.96 8.77 -0.43
N LEU A 305 15.95 7.59 -1.06
CA LEU A 305 16.80 6.47 -0.68
C LEU A 305 17.90 6.23 -1.71
N ILE A 306 19.14 6.20 -1.24
CA ILE A 306 20.34 5.95 -2.03
C ILE A 306 20.90 4.58 -1.62
N GLU A 307 20.67 3.58 -2.47
CA GLU A 307 21.26 2.24 -2.32
C GLU A 307 22.73 2.24 -2.79
N ILE A 308 23.62 1.78 -1.91
CA ILE A 308 25.06 1.63 -2.15
C ILE A 308 25.39 0.13 -2.11
N LYS A 309 25.70 -0.45 -3.28
CA LYS A 309 25.99 -1.89 -3.36
C LYS A 309 27.34 -2.26 -2.78
N THR A 310 27.29 -2.92 -1.63
CA THR A 310 28.31 -3.77 -0.97
C THR A 310 28.02 -5.26 -1.26
N PRO A 311 28.93 -6.22 -1.02
CA PRO A 311 30.27 -6.07 -0.47
C PRO A 311 31.37 -5.88 -1.51
N GLY A 312 32.46 -5.21 -1.12
CA GLY A 312 33.64 -5.04 -1.97
C GLY A 312 34.54 -3.86 -1.61
N THR A 313 35.55 -3.61 -2.45
CA THR A 313 36.54 -2.53 -2.26
C THR A 313 36.07 -1.16 -2.77
N GLY A 314 34.77 -0.94 -2.89
CA GLY A 314 34.16 0.26 -3.46
C GLY A 314 32.69 0.05 -3.78
N GLY A 315 31.88 1.08 -3.56
CA GLY A 315 30.43 1.05 -3.73
C GLY A 315 30.02 1.26 -5.17
N VAL A 316 28.80 0.83 -5.50
CA VAL A 316 28.15 1.15 -6.77
C VAL A 316 26.71 1.56 -6.49
N ILE A 317 26.33 2.73 -7.00
CA ILE A 317 24.93 3.15 -7.11
C ILE A 317 24.50 2.76 -8.53
N GLU A 318 23.63 1.77 -8.69
CA GLU A 318 23.20 1.32 -10.02
C GLU A 318 21.88 1.94 -10.49
N ASN A 319 21.09 2.42 -9.53
CA ASN A 319 19.70 2.83 -9.74
C ASN A 319 19.51 4.27 -9.30
N TRP A 320 18.49 4.92 -9.87
CA TRP A 320 18.12 6.27 -9.47
C TRP A 320 17.71 6.26 -7.99
N PRO A 321 18.13 7.25 -7.19
CA PRO A 321 17.61 7.45 -5.85
C PRO A 321 16.08 7.45 -5.92
N LYS A 322 15.45 6.58 -5.13
CA LYS A 322 14.00 6.46 -5.16
C LYS A 322 13.41 7.42 -4.13
N PRO A 323 12.63 8.44 -4.55
CA PRO A 323 11.90 9.26 -3.60
C PRO A 323 10.94 8.38 -2.80
N ALA A 324 10.47 8.88 -1.66
CA ALA A 324 9.19 8.42 -1.15
C ALA A 324 8.09 8.94 -2.10
N GLN A 325 7.56 8.05 -2.95
CA GLN A 325 6.70 8.43 -4.07
C GLN A 325 5.22 8.20 -3.78
N ASP A 326 4.69 9.04 -2.90
CA ASP A 326 3.37 9.63 -3.09
C ASP A 326 3.49 11.15 -2.81
N PRO A 327 3.09 12.06 -3.72
CA PRO A 327 2.96 13.50 -3.39
C PRO A 327 1.90 13.81 -2.32
N ASP A 328 1.11 12.82 -1.89
CA ASP A 328 0.29 12.86 -0.69
C ASP A 328 1.01 12.24 0.55
N GLU A 329 2.26 11.76 0.49
CA GLU A 329 3.04 11.29 1.66
C GLU A 329 4.33 12.13 1.88
N ASP A 330 4.24 13.24 2.63
CA ASP A 330 5.42 14.03 3.06
C ASP A 330 6.26 13.24 4.11
N PHE A 331 7.21 12.43 3.64
CA PHE A 331 8.27 11.85 4.49
C PHE A 331 9.38 12.86 4.74
N ASP A 332 9.01 13.92 5.44
CA ASP A 332 9.92 14.99 5.88
C ASP A 332 10.58 14.58 7.21
N ASN A 333 11.91 14.61 7.26
CA ASN A 333 12.72 14.37 8.47
C ASN A 333 12.54 12.95 9.04
N VAL A 334 12.79 11.93 8.22
CA VAL A 334 12.81 10.53 8.70
C VAL A 334 14.20 10.16 9.20
N PHE A 335 14.29 9.84 10.49
CA PHE A 335 15.48 9.43 11.24
C PHE A 335 15.35 7.96 11.66
N GLY A 336 16.49 7.25 11.79
CA GLY A 336 16.57 5.90 12.34
C GLY A 336 15.65 4.86 11.72
N TYR A 337 16.08 4.34 10.57
CA TYR A 337 15.65 3.05 10.05
C TYR A 337 16.32 1.93 10.84
N ALA A 338 15.62 0.82 11.00
CA ALA A 338 16.23 -0.45 11.39
C ALA A 338 15.62 -1.59 10.57
N PHE A 339 16.47 -2.47 10.04
CA PHE A 339 16.05 -3.66 9.28
C PHE A 339 16.47 -4.96 10.00
N ASP A 340 15.52 -5.69 10.62
CA ASP A 340 15.79 -7.05 11.15
C ASP A 340 14.70 -8.06 10.76
N GLY A 341 15.07 -8.99 9.88
CA GLY A 341 14.22 -10.13 9.51
C GLY A 341 12.92 -9.72 8.80
N ASN A 342 11.80 -9.84 9.53
CA ASN A 342 10.45 -9.50 9.07
C ASN A 342 9.99 -8.12 9.57
N ASP A 343 10.65 -7.56 10.58
CA ASP A 343 10.25 -6.32 11.21
C ASP A 343 11.19 -5.22 10.74
N SER A 344 10.64 -4.07 10.38
CA SER A 344 11.43 -2.88 10.06
C SER A 344 10.62 -1.66 10.48
N PHE A 345 11.31 -0.60 10.90
CA PHE A 345 10.65 0.65 11.27
C PHE A 345 11.54 1.85 10.98
N ALA A 346 10.95 3.04 11.07
CA ALA A 346 11.59 4.34 10.98
C ALA A 346 10.96 5.31 11.99
N PHE A 347 11.61 6.44 12.28
CA PHE A 347 11.01 7.54 13.04
C PHE A 347 10.88 8.81 12.20
N SER A 348 9.78 9.56 12.32
CA SER A 348 9.69 10.94 11.83
C SER A 348 9.46 11.87 13.02
N GLY A 349 10.56 12.45 13.53
CA GLY A 349 10.60 13.31 14.71
C GLY A 349 10.03 12.68 15.99
N HIS A 350 8.70 12.76 16.16
CA HIS A 350 7.96 12.30 17.34
C HIS A 350 7.08 11.06 17.07
N THR A 351 7.17 10.48 15.87
CA THR A 351 6.27 9.42 15.39
C THR A 351 7.07 8.20 15.00
N MET A 352 6.69 7.03 15.49
CA MET A 352 7.21 5.73 15.04
C MET A 352 6.41 5.22 13.84
N LEU A 353 7.11 4.67 12.85
CA LEU A 353 6.56 4.16 11.60
C LEU A 353 7.04 2.71 11.42
N SER A 354 6.16 1.73 11.48
CA SER A 354 6.44 0.40 10.94
C SER A 354 6.61 0.49 9.42
N VAL A 355 7.58 -0.26 8.88
CA VAL A 355 7.92 -0.33 7.46
C VAL A 355 7.75 -1.79 7.03
N SER A 356 6.59 -2.17 6.48
CA SER A 356 6.32 -3.59 6.17
C SER A 356 7.24 -4.11 5.05
N GLN A 357 7.57 -3.26 4.06
CA GLN A 357 8.52 -3.58 3.00
C GLN A 357 9.31 -2.36 2.54
N PHE A 358 10.63 -2.38 2.77
CA PHE A 358 11.58 -1.44 2.16
C PHE A 358 12.17 -2.00 0.86
N SER A 359 11.29 -2.45 -0.02
CA SER A 359 11.69 -2.86 -1.36
C SER A 359 11.99 -1.64 -2.20
N ARG A 360 13.08 -1.68 -2.97
CA ARG A 360 13.28 -0.67 -4.01
C ARG A 360 12.19 -0.79 -5.07
N ASP A 361 11.73 -1.99 -5.39
CA ASP A 361 11.04 -2.30 -6.66
C ASP A 361 9.55 -2.66 -6.51
N THR A 362 8.97 -2.49 -5.31
CA THR A 362 7.51 -2.47 -5.06
C THR A 362 7.12 -1.18 -4.33
N SER A 363 5.82 -0.86 -4.30
CA SER A 363 5.25 0.27 -3.54
C SER A 363 5.60 0.20 -2.05
N ARG A 364 5.76 1.36 -1.40
CA ARG A 364 5.95 1.41 0.06
C ARG A 364 4.64 1.12 0.79
N GLU A 365 4.78 0.53 1.97
CA GLU A 365 3.74 0.42 2.99
C GLU A 365 4.37 0.84 4.32
N LEU A 366 3.78 1.86 4.91
CA LEU A 366 4.28 2.54 6.10
C LEU A 366 3.13 2.68 7.07
N GLU A 367 3.11 1.80 8.07
CA GLU A 367 2.06 1.74 9.08
C GLU A 367 2.49 2.53 10.32
N MET A 368 1.60 3.33 10.89
CA MET A 368 1.91 4.07 12.11
C MET A 368 1.73 3.18 13.33
N THR A 369 2.81 2.96 14.10
CA THR A 369 2.78 2.11 15.30
C THR A 369 2.98 2.92 16.59
N GLY A 370 2.16 2.64 17.61
CA GLY A 370 2.32 3.15 18.97
C GLY A 370 1.98 4.64 19.23
N ARG A 371 2.64 5.28 20.21
CA ARG A 371 2.32 6.66 20.62
C ARG A 371 2.95 7.71 19.68
N PRO A 372 2.19 8.75 19.25
CA PRO A 372 2.79 10.00 18.82
C PRO A 372 3.21 10.81 20.05
N TYR A 373 4.46 11.29 20.07
CA TYR A 373 4.96 12.21 21.09
C TYR A 373 4.53 13.66 20.80
N LEU A 374 4.52 14.52 21.81
CA LEU A 374 3.83 15.81 21.77
C LEU A 374 4.55 16.86 20.90
N ILE A 375 3.86 17.32 19.86
CA ILE A 375 4.44 18.19 18.83
C ILE A 375 4.44 19.67 19.24
N GLY A 376 5.64 20.26 19.27
CA GLY A 376 5.85 21.69 19.07
C GLY A 376 5.99 22.03 17.58
N THR A 377 4.92 22.56 16.96
CA THR A 377 4.77 22.93 15.53
C THR A 377 4.68 21.78 14.52
N PRO A 378 3.74 21.83 13.56
CA PRO A 378 3.11 20.64 12.98
C PRO A 378 4.03 19.82 12.08
N SER A 379 4.11 18.52 12.34
CA SER A 379 4.47 17.49 11.38
C SER A 379 3.20 16.79 10.89
N VAL A 380 3.16 16.44 9.61
CA VAL A 380 2.09 15.63 9.00
C VAL A 380 2.68 14.25 8.77
N ALA A 381 2.09 13.22 9.37
CA ALA A 381 2.35 11.83 9.01
C ALA A 381 1.12 11.30 8.27
N ARG A 382 1.34 10.62 7.16
CA ARG A 382 0.36 9.79 6.47
C ARG A 382 0.99 8.43 6.27
N GLY A 383 0.22 7.39 6.58
CA GLY A 383 0.61 6.01 6.41
C GLY A 383 -0.36 5.31 5.47
N ARG A 384 0.09 4.18 4.92
CA ARG A 384 -0.71 3.30 4.07
C ARG A 384 -1.23 2.13 4.89
N ILE A 385 -2.48 1.73 4.63
CA ILE A 385 -3.07 0.50 5.13
C ILE A 385 -2.56 -0.68 4.28
N LEU A 386 -2.17 -1.79 4.93
CA LEU A 386 -1.85 -3.06 4.28
C LEU A 386 -2.98 -3.51 3.35
N GLY A 387 -2.64 -3.75 2.09
CA GLY A 387 -3.57 -4.15 1.03
C GLY A 387 -2.96 -3.83 -0.34
N ASP A 388 -3.22 -4.65 -1.34
CA ASP A 388 -2.55 -4.60 -2.64
C ASP A 388 -2.75 -3.28 -3.42
N GLN A 389 -2.11 -3.17 -4.60
CA GLN A 389 -2.08 -1.95 -5.41
C GLN A 389 -3.49 -1.35 -5.59
N VAL A 390 -3.82 -0.29 -4.84
CA VAL A 390 -5.12 0.38 -4.96
C VAL A 390 -5.16 1.17 -6.27
N THR A 391 -5.59 0.46 -7.30
CA THR A 391 -5.74 0.92 -8.66
C THR A 391 -7.22 1.10 -8.95
N GLN A 392 -7.61 2.24 -9.54
CA GLN A 392 -9.01 2.44 -9.89
C GLN A 392 -9.36 1.47 -11.03
N ASN A 393 -10.20 0.49 -10.75
CA ASN A 393 -10.80 -0.31 -11.80
C ASN A 393 -11.65 0.59 -12.70
N THR A 394 -11.55 0.34 -13.98
CA THR A 394 -12.29 1.06 -15.00
C THR A 394 -13.08 0.07 -15.87
N ILE A 395 -13.48 0.45 -17.07
CA ILE A 395 -14.48 -0.32 -17.84
C ILE A 395 -13.99 -0.71 -19.22
N GLY A 396 -14.47 -1.86 -19.67
CA GLY A 396 -14.23 -2.40 -21.01
C GLY A 396 -15.52 -2.86 -21.67
N LEU A 397 -15.47 -3.00 -23.00
CA LEU A 397 -16.50 -3.70 -23.77
C LEU A 397 -15.85 -4.65 -24.78
N TYR A 398 -16.27 -5.91 -24.77
CA TYR A 398 -15.91 -6.89 -25.78
C TYR A 398 -16.93 -6.94 -26.92
N GLN A 399 -16.46 -6.69 -28.13
CA GLN A 399 -17.21 -6.78 -29.38
C GLN A 399 -16.98 -8.15 -30.03
N GLY A 400 -17.89 -9.10 -29.79
CA GLY A 400 -17.74 -10.49 -30.23
C GLY A 400 -17.89 -10.78 -31.74
N ASP A 401 -18.50 -9.89 -32.52
CA ASP A 401 -18.69 -10.13 -33.97
C ASP A 401 -17.37 -10.02 -34.75
N ILE A 402 -16.44 -9.17 -34.28
CA ILE A 402 -15.09 -9.02 -34.83
C ILE A 402 -13.95 -9.39 -33.86
N SER A 403 -14.28 -9.82 -32.63
CA SER A 403 -13.32 -10.16 -31.55
C SER A 403 -12.38 -8.98 -31.20
N LEU A 404 -12.98 -7.87 -30.79
CA LEU A 404 -12.27 -6.63 -30.47
C LEU A 404 -12.62 -6.17 -29.06
N PHE A 405 -11.62 -6.01 -28.20
CA PHE A 405 -11.76 -5.36 -26.90
C PHE A 405 -11.64 -3.84 -27.07
N HIS A 406 -12.50 -3.11 -26.38
CA HIS A 406 -12.48 -1.65 -26.27
C HIS A 406 -12.37 -1.31 -24.79
N LEU A 407 -11.17 -0.95 -24.34
CA LEU A 407 -10.89 -0.64 -22.94
C LEU A 407 -10.87 0.87 -22.72
N LYS A 408 -11.18 1.29 -21.49
CA LYS A 408 -11.27 2.70 -21.14
C LYS A 408 -10.60 2.98 -19.81
N GLU A 409 -9.56 3.82 -19.83
CA GLU A 409 -8.74 4.24 -18.67
C GLU A 409 -9.41 5.35 -17.82
N SER A 410 -10.73 5.48 -17.85
CA SER A 410 -11.45 6.48 -17.06
C SER A 410 -12.97 6.26 -17.05
N LEU A 411 -13.60 6.59 -15.93
CA LEU A 411 -15.06 6.51 -15.72
C LEU A 411 -15.83 7.66 -16.40
N THR A 412 -15.60 7.86 -17.70
CA THR A 412 -16.14 8.98 -18.49
C THR A 412 -16.75 8.53 -19.81
N SER A 413 -17.59 9.38 -20.42
CA SER A 413 -18.08 9.14 -21.78
C SER A 413 -17.03 9.53 -22.82
N GLY A 414 -16.79 8.68 -23.82
CA GLY A 414 -15.85 9.00 -24.89
C GLY A 414 -15.56 7.83 -25.84
N PRO A 415 -14.53 7.95 -26.69
CA PRO A 415 -13.91 6.79 -27.35
C PRO A 415 -13.23 5.89 -26.32
N SER A 416 -12.84 4.69 -26.76
CA SER A 416 -11.90 3.83 -26.05
C SER A 416 -10.51 4.46 -26.06
N ASP A 417 -9.81 4.30 -24.95
CA ASP A 417 -8.42 4.77 -24.81
C ASP A 417 -7.47 3.71 -25.42
N LEU A 418 -7.83 2.43 -25.29
CA LEU A 418 -7.14 1.27 -25.85
C LEU A 418 -8.12 0.33 -26.57
N TYR A 419 -7.68 -0.27 -27.68
CA TYR A 419 -8.43 -1.34 -28.36
C TYR A 419 -7.51 -2.32 -29.09
N PHE A 420 -7.78 -3.62 -28.95
CA PHE A 420 -7.00 -4.70 -29.57
C PHE A 420 -7.85 -5.94 -29.80
N GLY A 421 -7.45 -6.77 -30.76
CA GLY A 421 -8.19 -7.97 -31.14
C GLY A 421 -7.53 -9.23 -30.61
N PHE A 422 -8.22 -9.95 -29.74
CA PHE A 422 -7.81 -11.24 -29.18
C PHE A 422 -8.99 -12.21 -29.23
N GLY A 423 -8.70 -13.49 -29.45
CA GLY A 423 -9.71 -14.55 -29.58
C GLY A 423 -10.36 -14.70 -30.97
N PRO A 424 -11.29 -15.66 -31.10
CA PRO A 424 -12.01 -15.96 -32.35
C PRO A 424 -13.22 -15.04 -32.61
N SER A 425 -13.28 -14.47 -33.83
CA SER A 425 -14.38 -13.60 -34.27
C SER A 425 -15.62 -14.36 -34.75
N GLY A 426 -16.75 -13.64 -34.81
CA GLY A 426 -18.03 -14.15 -35.30
C GLY A 426 -18.98 -14.67 -34.23
N ASN A 427 -18.88 -14.20 -32.98
CA ASN A 427 -19.72 -14.58 -31.84
C ASN A 427 -19.75 -16.10 -31.61
N VAL A 428 -18.58 -16.73 -31.47
CA VAL A 428 -18.46 -18.19 -31.30
C VAL A 428 -18.97 -18.74 -29.94
N GLY A 429 -19.44 -17.86 -29.05
CA GLY A 429 -19.95 -18.25 -27.73
C GLY A 429 -18.88 -18.48 -26.67
N TRP A 430 -17.68 -17.90 -26.83
CA TRP A 430 -16.69 -17.82 -25.75
C TRP A 430 -17.04 -16.63 -24.85
N THR A 431 -16.93 -16.81 -23.54
CA THR A 431 -17.21 -15.76 -22.55
C THR A 431 -15.91 -15.00 -22.26
N PRO A 432 -15.87 -13.67 -22.44
CA PRO A 432 -14.69 -12.88 -22.07
C PRO A 432 -14.57 -12.77 -20.54
N LEU A 433 -13.34 -12.58 -20.08
CA LEU A 433 -12.94 -12.38 -18.69
C LEU A 433 -11.87 -11.28 -18.64
N SER A 434 -11.64 -10.72 -17.45
CA SER A 434 -10.52 -9.87 -17.09
C SER A 434 -9.93 -10.35 -15.76
N GLY A 435 -8.72 -9.88 -15.45
CA GLY A 435 -7.91 -10.24 -14.30
C GLY A 435 -6.42 -9.95 -14.58
N ASP A 436 -5.64 -9.70 -13.53
CA ASP A 436 -4.18 -9.74 -13.53
C ASP A 436 -3.67 -11.19 -13.41
N TRP A 437 -3.48 -11.84 -14.56
CA TRP A 437 -3.01 -13.23 -14.61
C TRP A 437 -1.54 -13.43 -14.23
N ASN A 438 -0.80 -12.36 -13.89
CA ASN A 438 0.66 -12.41 -13.72
C ASN A 438 1.23 -11.58 -12.55
N GLY A 439 0.39 -10.95 -11.72
CA GLY A 439 0.79 -10.24 -10.51
C GLY A 439 1.66 -9.01 -10.79
N ASP A 440 1.33 -8.21 -11.80
CA ASP A 440 1.99 -6.91 -12.06
C ASP A 440 1.11 -5.67 -11.78
N GLY A 441 -0.08 -5.87 -11.21
CA GLY A 441 -1.05 -4.85 -10.86
C GLY A 441 -1.84 -4.32 -12.06
N ILE A 442 -1.89 -5.05 -13.18
CA ILE A 442 -2.59 -4.63 -14.40
C ILE A 442 -3.56 -5.72 -14.88
N ASP A 443 -4.85 -5.40 -14.85
CA ASP A 443 -5.87 -6.21 -15.47
C ASP A 443 -5.64 -6.37 -16.97
N THR A 444 -5.70 -7.61 -17.42
CA THR A 444 -5.68 -7.93 -18.85
C THR A 444 -6.92 -8.73 -19.24
N VAL A 445 -6.86 -9.58 -20.28
CA VAL A 445 -8.09 -10.19 -20.82
C VAL A 445 -7.97 -11.70 -21.04
N GLY A 446 -9.07 -12.40 -20.81
CA GLY A 446 -9.17 -13.84 -21.00
C GLY A 446 -10.43 -14.25 -21.75
N PHE A 447 -10.51 -15.54 -22.07
CA PHE A 447 -11.73 -16.20 -22.55
C PHE A 447 -11.92 -17.57 -21.90
N HIS A 448 -13.17 -17.88 -21.58
CA HIS A 448 -13.63 -19.26 -21.37
C HIS A 448 -14.26 -19.83 -22.64
N GLN A 449 -13.71 -20.96 -23.11
CA GLN A 449 -14.24 -21.77 -24.19
C GLN A 449 -15.13 -22.90 -23.62
N GLY A 450 -16.45 -22.67 -23.56
CA GLY A 450 -17.39 -23.59 -22.90
C GLY A 450 -17.57 -24.99 -23.52
N ASP A 451 -17.24 -25.20 -24.79
CA ASP A 451 -17.43 -26.50 -25.45
C ASP A 451 -16.40 -27.56 -25.03
N ILE A 452 -15.23 -27.13 -24.54
CA ILE A 452 -14.20 -27.98 -23.94
C ILE A 452 -13.74 -27.53 -22.54
N SER A 453 -14.34 -26.45 -22.01
CA SER A 453 -13.99 -25.77 -20.75
C SER A 453 -12.50 -25.41 -20.64
N LEU A 454 -11.99 -24.77 -21.70
CA LEU A 454 -10.61 -24.31 -21.81
C LEU A 454 -10.55 -22.80 -21.58
N PHE A 455 -9.73 -22.36 -20.63
CA PHE A 455 -9.41 -20.95 -20.40
C PHE A 455 -8.24 -20.55 -21.30
N HIS A 456 -8.28 -19.32 -21.82
CA HIS A 456 -7.23 -18.70 -22.64
C HIS A 456 -6.97 -17.31 -22.08
N LEU A 457 -5.84 -17.11 -21.41
CA LEU A 457 -5.47 -15.86 -20.74
C LEU A 457 -4.39 -15.12 -21.55
N LYS A 458 -4.31 -13.79 -21.39
CA LYS A 458 -3.45 -12.92 -22.19
C LYS A 458 -2.93 -11.74 -21.38
N ASP A 459 -1.71 -11.91 -20.89
CA ASP A 459 -0.88 -11.02 -20.06
C ASP A 459 -0.47 -9.70 -20.77
N THR A 460 -1.07 -9.36 -21.93
CA THR A 460 -0.77 -8.14 -22.69
C THR A 460 -1.93 -7.70 -23.57
N PHE A 461 -2.05 -6.38 -23.78
CA PHE A 461 -3.01 -5.76 -24.70
C PHE A 461 -2.69 -5.93 -26.20
N THR A 462 -2.32 -7.14 -26.60
CA THR A 462 -1.90 -7.47 -27.96
C THR A 462 -2.66 -8.66 -28.52
N GLY A 463 -2.93 -8.64 -29.83
CA GLY A 463 -3.50 -9.78 -30.53
C GLY A 463 -2.47 -10.87 -30.80
N GLY A 464 -2.86 -12.13 -30.64
CA GLY A 464 -1.97 -13.26 -30.84
C GLY A 464 -2.54 -14.58 -30.30
N ALA A 465 -1.64 -15.48 -29.93
CA ALA A 465 -1.98 -16.61 -29.08
C ALA A 465 -2.19 -16.12 -27.64
N SER A 466 -2.88 -16.92 -26.82
CA SER A 466 -2.85 -16.80 -25.37
C SER A 466 -1.44 -17.06 -24.84
N ASP A 467 -1.12 -16.41 -23.72
CA ASP A 467 0.14 -16.64 -23.01
C ASP A 467 -0.01 -17.84 -22.08
N GLN A 468 -1.19 -17.97 -21.43
CA GLN A 468 -1.58 -19.13 -20.62
C GLN A 468 -2.88 -19.79 -21.14
N TYR A 469 -2.96 -21.12 -21.08
CA TYR A 469 -4.21 -21.84 -21.36
C TYR A 469 -4.27 -23.20 -20.64
N PHE A 470 -5.40 -23.50 -20.00
CA PHE A 470 -5.61 -24.71 -19.22
C PHE A 470 -7.11 -25.03 -19.12
N ALA A 471 -7.43 -26.31 -18.87
CA ALA A 471 -8.81 -26.78 -18.81
C ALA A 471 -9.25 -26.97 -17.36
N PHE A 472 -10.41 -26.42 -17.01
CA PHE A 472 -11.01 -26.51 -15.68
C PHE A 472 -12.53 -26.66 -15.79
N GLY A 473 -13.13 -27.52 -14.96
CA GLY A 473 -14.56 -27.82 -15.00
C GLY A 473 -15.03 -28.65 -16.22
N PRO A 474 -16.35 -28.85 -16.37
CA PRO A 474 -16.93 -29.71 -17.39
C PRO A 474 -17.12 -29.00 -18.74
N GLY A 475 -16.49 -29.55 -19.79
CA GLY A 475 -16.77 -29.18 -21.18
C GLY A 475 -18.17 -29.61 -21.66
N GLY A 476 -18.45 -29.34 -22.93
CA GLY A 476 -19.72 -29.66 -23.58
C GLY A 476 -20.82 -28.61 -23.42
N ASN A 477 -20.45 -27.36 -23.10
CA ASN A 477 -21.37 -26.26 -22.78
C ASN A 477 -22.31 -26.61 -21.62
N ALA A 478 -21.72 -26.98 -20.47
CA ALA A 478 -22.45 -27.39 -19.26
C ALA A 478 -23.37 -26.29 -18.66
N GLY A 479 -23.31 -25.06 -19.16
CA GLY A 479 -24.07 -23.92 -18.63
C GLY A 479 -23.47 -23.32 -17.36
N TRP A 480 -22.24 -23.71 -17.01
CA TRP A 480 -21.48 -23.12 -15.92
C TRP A 480 -20.94 -21.76 -16.37
N ILE A 481 -20.94 -20.79 -15.46
CA ILE A 481 -20.59 -19.39 -15.75
C ILE A 481 -19.19 -19.13 -15.18
N PRO A 482 -18.22 -18.68 -16.00
CA PRO A 482 -16.89 -18.36 -15.53
C PRO A 482 -16.84 -17.01 -14.80
N LEU A 483 -15.88 -16.89 -13.91
CA LEU A 483 -15.50 -15.70 -13.17
C LEU A 483 -13.97 -15.75 -12.94
N ALA A 484 -13.38 -14.63 -12.59
CA ALA A 484 -11.98 -14.49 -12.19
C ALA A 484 -11.95 -13.77 -10.83
N GLY A 485 -10.80 -13.81 -10.17
CA GLY A 485 -10.56 -13.20 -8.87
C GLY A 485 -9.29 -13.77 -8.21
N ASP A 486 -8.68 -13.02 -7.30
CA ASP A 486 -7.64 -13.48 -6.38
C ASP A 486 -8.29 -14.18 -5.16
N TRP A 487 -8.35 -15.51 -5.17
CA TRP A 487 -9.04 -16.27 -4.11
C TRP A 487 -8.17 -16.54 -2.87
N ASP A 488 -6.85 -16.34 -2.93
CA ASP A 488 -5.93 -16.66 -1.84
C ASP A 488 -5.07 -15.49 -1.34
N GLY A 489 -5.19 -14.30 -1.95
CA GLY A 489 -4.55 -13.06 -1.51
C GLY A 489 -3.06 -13.04 -1.85
N ASP A 490 -2.69 -13.48 -3.05
CA ASP A 490 -1.30 -13.49 -3.53
C ASP A 490 -1.00 -12.42 -4.60
N GLY A 491 -2.00 -11.60 -4.93
CA GLY A 491 -1.96 -10.54 -5.93
C GLY A 491 -2.17 -11.04 -7.37
N VAL A 492 -2.55 -12.30 -7.58
CA VAL A 492 -2.75 -12.89 -8.91
C VAL A 492 -4.20 -13.34 -9.11
N ASP A 493 -4.88 -12.74 -10.08
CA ASP A 493 -6.19 -13.21 -10.53
C ASP A 493 -6.10 -14.62 -11.09
N THR A 494 -6.92 -15.51 -10.53
CA THR A 494 -7.08 -16.86 -11.06
C THR A 494 -8.52 -17.07 -11.53
N ILE A 495 -9.03 -18.31 -11.58
CA ILE A 495 -10.32 -18.58 -12.25
C ILE A 495 -11.30 -19.36 -11.40
N GLY A 496 -12.59 -19.12 -11.66
CA GLY A 496 -13.70 -19.82 -11.07
C GLY A 496 -14.75 -20.26 -12.09
N LEU A 497 -15.61 -21.18 -11.67
CA LEU A 497 -16.83 -21.57 -12.37
C LEU A 497 -18.00 -21.69 -11.38
N TYR A 498 -19.09 -21.01 -11.69
CA TYR A 498 -20.36 -21.13 -10.97
C TYR A 498 -21.29 -22.12 -11.68
N GLN A 499 -21.78 -23.11 -10.93
CA GLN A 499 -22.74 -24.13 -11.36
C GLN A 499 -24.18 -23.73 -10.95
N PRO A 500 -25.05 -23.23 -11.87
CA PRO A 500 -26.31 -22.60 -11.48
C PRO A 500 -27.45 -23.57 -11.12
N ASP A 501 -27.35 -24.86 -11.46
CA ASP A 501 -28.41 -25.84 -11.16
C ASP A 501 -28.41 -26.28 -9.69
N ILE A 502 -27.28 -26.13 -8.98
CA ILE A 502 -27.16 -26.38 -7.54
C ILE A 502 -26.54 -25.21 -6.75
N SER A 503 -26.26 -24.07 -7.38
CA SER A 503 -25.70 -22.86 -6.74
C SER A 503 -24.29 -23.08 -6.15
N LEU A 504 -23.46 -23.89 -6.82
CA LEU A 504 -22.14 -24.29 -6.34
C LEU A 504 -21.05 -23.49 -7.05
N PHE A 505 -20.18 -22.84 -6.29
CA PHE A 505 -18.96 -22.23 -6.79
C PHE A 505 -17.81 -23.24 -6.78
N HIS A 506 -16.95 -23.15 -7.78
CA HIS A 506 -15.71 -23.91 -7.94
C HIS A 506 -14.61 -22.92 -8.27
N LEU A 507 -13.76 -22.58 -7.30
CA LEU A 507 -12.67 -21.61 -7.47
C LEU A 507 -11.33 -22.36 -7.54
N LYS A 508 -10.32 -21.74 -8.13
CA LYS A 508 -9.04 -22.37 -8.41
C LYS A 508 -7.90 -21.35 -8.50
N ASP A 509 -7.11 -21.37 -7.44
CA ASP A 509 -5.92 -20.59 -7.08
C ASP A 509 -4.67 -21.07 -7.84
N SER A 510 -4.84 -21.49 -9.11
CA SER A 510 -3.70 -21.79 -10.01
C SER A 510 -4.14 -22.07 -11.45
N PHE A 511 -3.29 -21.69 -12.41
CA PHE A 511 -3.46 -21.93 -13.85
C PHE A 511 -3.24 -23.40 -14.29
N THR A 512 -3.65 -24.37 -13.48
CA THR A 512 -3.43 -25.81 -13.69
C THR A 512 -4.73 -26.60 -13.88
N PRO A 513 -4.77 -27.64 -14.73
CA PRO A 513 -5.92 -28.54 -14.79
C PRO A 513 -6.02 -29.38 -13.51
N GLY A 514 -7.19 -29.41 -12.87
CA GLY A 514 -7.36 -30.17 -11.63
C GLY A 514 -8.75 -30.08 -11.01
N ALA A 515 -8.81 -30.41 -9.72
CA ALA A 515 -9.95 -30.08 -8.87
C ALA A 515 -9.96 -28.57 -8.56
N SER A 516 -11.12 -28.08 -8.13
CA SER A 516 -11.27 -26.79 -7.47
C SER A 516 -10.69 -26.86 -6.07
N ASP A 517 -9.97 -25.81 -5.67
CA ASP A 517 -9.32 -25.72 -4.37
C ASP A 517 -10.34 -25.25 -3.32
N HIS A 518 -11.15 -24.24 -3.66
CA HIS A 518 -12.38 -23.88 -2.94
C HIS A 518 -13.65 -24.35 -3.67
N TYR A 519 -14.61 -24.91 -2.93
CA TYR A 519 -15.95 -25.20 -3.46
C TYR A 519 -17.03 -25.15 -2.37
N PHE A 520 -18.08 -24.34 -2.59
CA PHE A 520 -19.14 -24.11 -1.62
C PHE A 520 -20.43 -23.63 -2.29
N ALA A 521 -21.57 -23.93 -1.66
CA ALA A 521 -22.87 -23.55 -2.19
C ALA A 521 -23.34 -22.21 -1.62
N PHE A 522 -23.65 -21.25 -2.50
CA PHE A 522 -24.16 -19.93 -2.14
C PHE A 522 -25.31 -19.55 -3.07
N GLY A 523 -26.39 -18.99 -2.49
CA GLY A 523 -27.61 -18.62 -3.22
C GLY A 523 -28.56 -19.77 -3.58
N PRO A 524 -29.61 -19.49 -4.40
CA PRO A 524 -30.64 -20.45 -4.76
C PRO A 524 -30.30 -21.27 -6.01
N GLY A 525 -30.15 -22.58 -5.82
CA GLY A 525 -30.02 -23.53 -6.93
C GLY A 525 -31.29 -23.67 -7.78
N GLY A 526 -31.23 -24.52 -8.81
CA GLY A 526 -32.32 -24.78 -9.74
C GLY A 526 -32.34 -23.87 -10.98
N ASN A 527 -31.20 -23.26 -11.33
CA ASN A 527 -31.06 -22.28 -12.41
C ASN A 527 -31.94 -21.04 -12.19
N ALA A 528 -31.79 -20.38 -11.03
CA ALA A 528 -32.55 -19.19 -10.65
C ALA A 528 -32.33 -17.96 -11.56
N GLY A 529 -31.38 -18.02 -12.51
CA GLY A 529 -31.05 -16.92 -13.41
C GLY A 529 -30.29 -15.78 -12.73
N TRP A 530 -29.64 -16.06 -11.60
CA TRP A 530 -28.76 -15.12 -10.89
C TRP A 530 -27.36 -15.17 -11.51
N THR A 531 -26.72 -14.02 -11.62
CA THR A 531 -25.37 -13.89 -12.22
C THR A 531 -24.33 -13.94 -11.10
N PRO A 532 -23.29 -14.79 -11.20
CA PRO A 532 -22.18 -14.77 -10.25
C PRO A 532 -21.35 -13.49 -10.41
N LEU A 533 -20.69 -13.11 -9.33
CA LEU A 533 -19.76 -11.99 -9.21
C LEU A 533 -18.56 -12.45 -8.40
N ALA A 534 -17.45 -11.75 -8.53
CA ALA A 534 -16.26 -11.83 -7.69
C ALA A 534 -15.83 -10.40 -7.35
N GLY A 535 -15.18 -10.23 -6.21
CA GLY A 535 -14.62 -8.96 -5.75
C GLY A 535 -14.29 -8.99 -4.26
N ASP A 536 -13.38 -8.14 -3.82
CA ASP A 536 -13.11 -7.88 -2.41
C ASP A 536 -14.12 -6.89 -1.82
N TRP A 537 -15.21 -7.42 -1.26
CA TRP A 537 -16.26 -6.61 -0.65
C TRP A 537 -15.87 -5.96 0.69
N ASN A 538 -14.71 -6.29 1.25
CA ASN A 538 -14.36 -5.97 2.64
C ASN A 538 -12.93 -5.44 2.85
N GLY A 539 -12.17 -5.21 1.78
CA GLY A 539 -10.86 -4.56 1.80
C GLY A 539 -9.80 -5.37 2.54
N ASP A 540 -9.82 -6.70 2.44
CA ASP A 540 -8.78 -7.58 3.00
C ASP A 540 -7.83 -8.21 1.96
N GLY A 541 -7.92 -7.79 0.70
CA GLY A 541 -7.09 -8.24 -0.42
C GLY A 541 -7.48 -9.60 -0.98
N ILE A 542 -8.65 -10.15 -0.61
CA ILE A 542 -9.11 -11.46 -1.07
C ILE A 542 -10.46 -11.33 -1.77
N ASP A 543 -10.49 -11.70 -3.05
CA ASP A 543 -11.73 -11.78 -3.80
C ASP A 543 -12.64 -12.88 -3.28
N THR A 544 -13.90 -12.52 -3.10
CA THR A 544 -14.92 -13.45 -2.65
C THR A 544 -16.18 -13.33 -3.49
N VAL A 545 -17.11 -14.28 -3.34
CA VAL A 545 -18.17 -14.46 -4.36
C VAL A 545 -19.43 -13.64 -4.07
N GLY A 546 -20.01 -13.09 -5.14
CA GLY A 546 -21.32 -12.45 -5.11
C GLY A 546 -22.34 -13.12 -6.04
N LEU A 547 -23.62 -12.78 -5.86
CA LEU A 547 -24.71 -13.14 -6.76
C LEU A 547 -25.66 -11.96 -6.97
N TYR A 548 -25.89 -11.60 -8.24
CA TYR A 548 -26.86 -10.62 -8.66
C TYR A 548 -28.22 -11.25 -9.00
N GLN A 549 -29.27 -10.81 -8.34
CA GLN A 549 -30.67 -11.18 -8.59
C GLN A 549 -31.36 -10.14 -9.50
N PRO A 550 -31.51 -10.42 -10.82
CA PRO A 550 -31.95 -9.42 -11.79
C PRO A 550 -33.42 -8.99 -11.65
N ASP A 551 -34.30 -9.84 -11.14
CA ASP A 551 -35.75 -9.55 -11.03
C ASP A 551 -36.06 -8.35 -10.12
N ILE A 552 -35.23 -8.12 -9.10
CA ILE A 552 -35.37 -7.01 -8.14
C ILE A 552 -34.14 -6.11 -8.07
N SER A 553 -33.10 -6.38 -8.87
CA SER A 553 -31.78 -5.74 -8.82
C SER A 553 -31.14 -5.75 -7.42
N LEU A 554 -31.15 -6.92 -6.79
CA LEU A 554 -30.55 -7.14 -5.47
C LEU A 554 -29.23 -7.90 -5.63
N PHE A 555 -28.15 -7.33 -5.11
CA PHE A 555 -26.85 -7.96 -4.99
C PHE A 555 -26.77 -8.66 -3.63
N HIS A 556 -26.22 -9.86 -3.60
CA HIS A 556 -25.96 -10.67 -2.41
C HIS A 556 -24.47 -11.00 -2.41
N LEU A 557 -23.70 -10.47 -1.46
CA LEU A 557 -22.23 -10.56 -1.43
C LEU A 557 -21.79 -11.41 -0.23
N LYS A 558 -20.59 -11.99 -0.29
CA LYS A 558 -20.15 -12.98 0.70
C LYS A 558 -18.63 -13.03 0.86
N ASP A 559 -18.20 -12.48 1.98
CA ASP A 559 -16.85 -12.29 2.53
C ASP A 559 -16.18 -13.61 3.00
N SER A 560 -16.53 -14.77 2.40
CA SER A 560 -15.92 -16.06 2.78
C SER A 560 -16.31 -17.23 1.88
N PHE A 561 -15.38 -18.17 1.68
CA PHE A 561 -15.58 -19.42 0.93
C PHE A 561 -16.40 -20.50 1.66
N THR A 562 -17.50 -20.10 2.32
CA THR A 562 -18.35 -20.99 3.13
C THR A 562 -19.81 -20.98 2.69
N PRO A 563 -20.56 -22.09 2.82
CA PRO A 563 -22.01 -22.07 2.58
C PRO A 563 -22.74 -21.27 3.66
N GLY A 564 -23.63 -20.35 3.27
CA GLY A 564 -24.35 -19.52 4.24
C GLY A 564 -25.34 -18.53 3.66
N ALA A 565 -25.73 -17.57 4.50
CA ALA A 565 -26.35 -16.33 4.04
C ALA A 565 -25.29 -15.42 3.41
N SER A 566 -25.75 -14.40 2.70
CA SER A 566 -24.91 -13.27 2.28
C SER A 566 -24.54 -12.42 3.48
N ASP A 567 -23.33 -11.90 3.48
CA ASP A 567 -22.81 -11.03 4.53
C ASP A 567 -23.27 -9.58 4.25
N HIS A 568 -23.19 -9.13 2.99
CA HIS A 568 -23.79 -7.88 2.51
C HIS A 568 -24.93 -8.09 1.50
N TYR A 569 -25.84 -7.13 1.42
CA TYR A 569 -26.83 -7.07 0.34
C TYR A 569 -27.22 -5.63 0.01
N LEU A 570 -27.23 -5.27 -1.28
CA LEU A 570 -27.62 -3.94 -1.76
C LEU A 570 -28.59 -4.04 -2.94
N GLN A 571 -29.68 -3.28 -2.87
CA GLN A 571 -30.55 -3.05 -4.03
C GLN A 571 -30.08 -1.80 -4.78
N PHE A 572 -29.68 -1.96 -6.03
CA PHE A 572 -29.17 -0.86 -6.85
C PHE A 572 -29.86 -0.84 -8.22
N GLY A 573 -30.39 0.32 -8.62
CA GLY A 573 -31.19 0.44 -9.84
C GLY A 573 -32.57 -0.24 -9.78
N PRO A 574 -33.38 -0.12 -10.86
CA PRO A 574 -34.70 -0.72 -10.94
C PRO A 574 -34.62 -2.21 -11.31
N GLY A 575 -35.28 -3.05 -10.52
CA GLY A 575 -35.42 -4.48 -10.78
C GLY A 575 -36.13 -4.81 -12.10
N GLY A 576 -35.62 -5.83 -12.79
CA GLY A 576 -36.02 -6.23 -14.12
C GLY A 576 -35.50 -5.30 -15.23
N GLY A 577 -35.28 -5.88 -16.42
CA GLY A 577 -34.91 -5.11 -17.62
C GLY A 577 -33.57 -5.44 -18.26
N GLY A 578 -32.95 -6.58 -17.95
CA GLY A 578 -31.78 -7.08 -18.69
C GLY A 578 -30.50 -6.27 -18.49
N ARG A 579 -30.34 -5.64 -17.32
CA ARG A 579 -29.10 -5.00 -16.90
C ARG A 579 -28.05 -6.07 -16.58
N ILE A 580 -26.81 -5.83 -16.98
CA ILE A 580 -25.67 -6.69 -16.70
C ILE A 580 -24.91 -6.08 -15.51
N PRO A 581 -24.64 -6.85 -14.44
CA PRO A 581 -23.84 -6.36 -13.31
C PRO A 581 -22.37 -6.20 -13.70
N LEU A 582 -21.66 -5.32 -13.00
CA LEU A 582 -20.20 -5.24 -12.96
C LEU A 582 -19.75 -5.18 -11.51
N VAL A 583 -18.45 -5.40 -11.31
CA VAL A 583 -17.72 -5.24 -10.05
C VAL A 583 -16.43 -4.47 -10.37
N GLY A 584 -15.92 -3.69 -9.43
CA GLY A 584 -14.71 -2.88 -9.56
C GLY A 584 -14.60 -1.90 -8.38
N ASP A 585 -13.38 -1.65 -7.93
CA ASP A 585 -13.02 -0.47 -7.14
C ASP A 585 -13.11 0.76 -8.06
N TRP A 586 -14.25 1.47 -8.00
CA TRP A 586 -14.54 2.57 -8.91
C TRP A 586 -13.90 3.90 -8.49
N ASP A 587 -13.52 4.07 -7.22
CA ASP A 587 -12.96 5.32 -6.69
C ASP A 587 -11.50 5.23 -6.21
N GLY A 588 -10.93 4.03 -6.16
CA GLY A 588 -9.57 3.77 -5.71
C GLY A 588 -9.47 3.78 -4.19
N ASP A 589 -10.38 3.09 -3.50
CA ASP A 589 -10.39 2.97 -2.03
C ASP A 589 -10.01 1.58 -1.49
N GLY A 590 -9.78 0.60 -2.38
CA GLY A 590 -9.44 -0.79 -2.07
C GLY A 590 -10.66 -1.69 -1.84
N PHE A 591 -11.89 -1.18 -1.96
CA PHE A 591 -13.10 -1.97 -1.83
C PHE A 591 -13.80 -2.16 -3.17
N ASP A 592 -14.06 -3.41 -3.48
CA ASP A 592 -14.71 -3.79 -4.71
C ASP A 592 -16.23 -3.55 -4.63
N THR A 593 -16.79 -2.74 -5.54
CA THR A 593 -18.17 -2.27 -5.43
C THR A 593 -18.97 -2.43 -6.73
N ILE A 594 -20.28 -2.16 -6.70
CA ILE A 594 -21.21 -2.71 -7.69
C ILE A 594 -21.58 -1.79 -8.86
N GLY A 595 -21.54 -2.32 -10.07
CA GLY A 595 -21.96 -1.64 -11.30
C GLY A 595 -23.18 -2.25 -11.98
N LEU A 596 -23.84 -1.46 -12.85
CA LEU A 596 -24.88 -1.92 -13.76
C LEU A 596 -24.73 -1.29 -15.15
N TYR A 597 -24.50 -2.13 -16.16
CA TYR A 597 -24.50 -1.78 -17.57
C TYR A 597 -25.86 -2.04 -18.24
N ARG A 598 -26.19 -1.20 -19.23
CA ARG A 598 -27.37 -1.30 -20.10
C ARG A 598 -26.97 -1.34 -21.57
N ASP A 599 -27.12 -2.49 -22.22
CA ASP A 599 -26.83 -2.67 -23.66
C ASP A 599 -27.79 -1.90 -24.58
N ASP A 600 -29.02 -1.60 -24.14
CA ASP A 600 -29.98 -0.83 -24.94
C ASP A 600 -29.58 0.64 -25.14
N THR A 601 -28.84 1.22 -24.19
CA THR A 601 -28.35 2.60 -24.21
C THR A 601 -26.82 2.72 -24.18
N SER A 602 -26.09 1.62 -24.06
CA SER A 602 -24.67 1.54 -23.72
C SER A 602 -24.28 2.48 -22.57
N PHE A 603 -25.00 2.34 -21.46
CA PHE A 603 -24.91 3.24 -20.30
C PHE A 603 -24.48 2.47 -19.06
N PHE A 604 -23.42 2.96 -18.41
CA PHE A 604 -22.86 2.46 -17.16
C PHE A 604 -23.41 3.27 -16.00
N GLN A 605 -23.71 2.60 -14.90
CA GLN A 605 -24.09 3.17 -13.62
C GLN A 605 -23.27 2.45 -12.56
N LEU A 606 -22.29 3.12 -11.95
CA LEU A 606 -21.36 2.53 -10.98
C LEU A 606 -21.59 3.18 -9.60
N LYS A 607 -21.16 2.52 -8.54
CA LYS A 607 -21.60 2.83 -7.17
C LYS A 607 -20.48 2.53 -6.17
N ASP A 608 -19.93 3.59 -5.62
CA ASP A 608 -18.71 3.67 -4.82
C ASP A 608 -18.98 3.34 -3.33
N SER A 609 -19.96 2.48 -3.05
CA SER A 609 -20.30 2.03 -1.67
C SER A 609 -21.58 1.21 -1.62
N PHE A 610 -21.70 0.34 -0.61
CA PHE A 610 -22.92 -0.44 -0.32
C PHE A 610 -24.10 0.37 0.28
N THR A 611 -24.15 1.68 0.04
CA THR A 611 -25.23 2.57 0.50
C THR A 611 -26.42 2.61 -0.47
N PRO A 612 -27.69 2.62 0.01
CA PRO A 612 -28.84 2.80 -0.87
C PRO A 612 -28.88 4.20 -1.48
N GLY A 613 -28.80 4.32 -2.81
CA GLY A 613 -28.68 5.65 -3.44
C GLY A 613 -28.85 5.68 -4.95
N ALA A 614 -28.44 6.81 -5.52
CA ALA A 614 -28.17 6.93 -6.95
C ALA A 614 -26.84 6.23 -7.28
N ALA A 615 -26.49 6.19 -8.56
CA ALA A 615 -25.15 5.85 -9.01
C ALA A 615 -24.25 7.08 -8.84
N ASP A 616 -23.01 6.85 -8.44
CA ASP A 616 -22.03 7.91 -8.19
C ASP A 616 -21.34 8.27 -9.52
N HIS A 617 -20.94 7.26 -10.31
CA HIS A 617 -20.59 7.42 -11.73
C HIS A 617 -21.74 7.04 -12.67
N SER A 618 -21.94 7.82 -13.74
CA SER A 618 -22.97 7.55 -14.76
C SER A 618 -22.61 8.15 -16.12
N PHE A 619 -22.29 7.30 -17.08
CA PHE A 619 -21.80 7.71 -18.40
C PHE A 619 -22.14 6.69 -19.49
N ALA A 620 -21.98 7.10 -20.75
CA ALA A 620 -22.19 6.24 -21.92
C ALA A 620 -20.87 5.89 -22.60
N PHE A 621 -20.65 4.62 -22.89
CA PHE A 621 -19.47 4.10 -23.58
C PHE A 621 -19.87 2.92 -24.47
N GLY A 622 -19.41 2.91 -25.72
CA GLY A 622 -19.82 1.92 -26.73
C GLY A 622 -21.12 2.26 -27.49
N PRO A 623 -21.51 1.41 -28.46
CA PRO A 623 -22.67 1.66 -29.32
C PRO A 623 -23.97 1.10 -28.73
N GLY A 624 -24.85 2.00 -28.27
CA GLY A 624 -26.19 1.61 -27.79
C GLY A 624 -27.09 1.03 -28.88
N GLY A 625 -28.20 0.44 -28.46
CA GLY A 625 -29.21 -0.17 -29.34
C GLY A 625 -29.31 -1.70 -29.24
N ASN A 626 -28.78 -2.29 -28.17
CA ASN A 626 -28.57 -3.72 -27.97
C ASN A 626 -27.53 -4.28 -28.96
N ALA A 627 -26.30 -3.79 -28.89
CA ALA A 627 -25.21 -4.25 -29.76
C ALA A 627 -24.72 -5.66 -29.39
N GLY A 628 -25.09 -6.18 -28.22
CA GLY A 628 -24.61 -7.46 -27.71
C GLY A 628 -23.14 -7.43 -27.33
N TRP A 629 -22.61 -6.25 -26.96
CA TRP A 629 -21.25 -6.11 -26.47
C TRP A 629 -21.23 -6.47 -24.99
N VAL A 630 -20.25 -7.27 -24.57
CA VAL A 630 -20.15 -7.77 -23.19
C VAL A 630 -19.34 -6.76 -22.37
N PRO A 631 -19.86 -6.22 -21.27
CA PRO A 631 -19.09 -5.34 -20.38
C PRO A 631 -18.05 -6.13 -19.60
N LEU A 632 -16.94 -5.45 -19.31
CA LEU A 632 -15.81 -5.91 -18.51
C LEU A 632 -15.39 -4.78 -17.57
N SER A 633 -14.64 -5.13 -16.54
CA SER A 633 -14.04 -4.20 -15.59
C SER A 633 -12.62 -4.65 -15.24
N GLY A 634 -11.82 -3.71 -14.76
CA GLY A 634 -10.42 -3.94 -14.38
C GLY A 634 -9.58 -2.67 -14.48
N ASP A 635 -8.41 -2.64 -13.82
CA ASP A 635 -7.41 -1.59 -14.09
C ASP A 635 -6.53 -1.93 -15.30
N TRP A 636 -6.88 -1.33 -16.44
CA TRP A 636 -6.14 -1.50 -17.69
C TRP A 636 -4.80 -0.76 -17.76
N ASN A 637 -4.37 -0.02 -16.73
CA ASN A 637 -3.24 0.91 -16.85
C ASN A 637 -2.25 1.01 -15.67
N GLY A 638 -2.45 0.31 -14.57
CA GLY A 638 -1.56 0.27 -13.40
C GLY A 638 -1.46 1.62 -12.68
N ARG A 639 -2.51 2.43 -12.65
CA ARG A 639 -2.47 3.77 -12.00
C ARG A 639 -3.25 3.77 -10.71
N THR A 640 -2.51 4.03 -9.64
CA THR A 640 -3.07 4.47 -8.36
C THR A 640 -3.79 5.82 -8.53
N MET A 641 -4.87 5.99 -7.77
CA MET A 641 -5.62 7.25 -7.68
C MET A 641 -5.40 7.89 -6.31
N PRO A 642 -5.24 9.22 -6.21
CA PRO A 642 -5.26 9.90 -4.92
C PRO A 642 -6.70 9.88 -4.35
N PRO A 643 -6.87 9.73 -3.02
CA PRO A 643 -8.16 9.45 -2.41
C PRO A 643 -9.20 10.57 -2.63
N PRO A 644 -10.50 10.23 -2.73
CA PRO A 644 -11.55 11.20 -2.98
C PRO A 644 -11.68 12.22 -1.83
N PRO A 645 -11.87 13.53 -2.12
CA PRO A 645 -11.99 14.54 -1.09
C PRO A 645 -13.26 14.34 -0.24
N PRO A 646 -13.20 14.55 1.09
CA PRO A 646 -14.30 14.23 2.00
C PRO A 646 -15.60 14.93 1.61
N ALA A 647 -16.70 14.17 1.64
CA ALA A 647 -18.00 14.62 1.17
C ALA A 647 -18.42 15.96 1.81
N PRO A 648 -18.87 16.96 1.02
CA PRO A 648 -19.15 18.29 1.54
C PRO A 648 -20.30 18.24 2.56
N LEU A 649 -19.99 18.60 3.81
CA LEU A 649 -20.94 18.69 4.92
C LEU A 649 -22.23 19.41 4.48
N ALA A 650 -23.35 18.69 4.54
CA ALA A 650 -24.66 19.18 4.13
C ALA A 650 -24.97 20.51 4.85
N SER A 651 -25.15 21.58 4.09
CA SER A 651 -25.11 22.93 4.67
C SER A 651 -26.25 23.17 5.67
N ALA A 652 -25.93 23.14 6.96
CA ALA A 652 -26.86 23.51 8.03
C ALA A 652 -27.31 24.96 7.84
N GLY A 653 -28.62 25.15 7.62
CA GLY A 653 -29.19 26.47 7.33
C GLY A 653 -29.04 27.46 8.49
N SER A 654 -28.06 28.36 8.39
CA SER A 654 -27.80 29.40 9.38
C SER A 654 -28.81 30.56 9.29
N PHE A 655 -29.84 30.50 10.13
CA PHE A 655 -30.68 31.66 10.44
C PHE A 655 -29.94 32.60 11.39
N PHE A 656 -29.53 33.78 10.93
CA PHE A 656 -29.30 34.92 11.84
C PHE A 656 -29.94 36.22 11.36
N SER A 657 -30.67 36.84 12.30
CA SER A 657 -31.45 38.05 12.12
C SER A 657 -30.62 39.32 12.22
N ASN A 658 -30.87 40.31 11.35
CA ASN A 658 -30.23 41.62 11.42
C ASN A 658 -31.24 42.74 11.80
N PRO A 659 -31.05 43.46 12.93
CA PRO A 659 -31.88 44.60 13.29
C PRO A 659 -31.27 45.96 12.86
N ALA A 660 -31.89 46.56 11.84
CA ALA A 660 -32.19 47.99 11.66
C ALA A 660 -31.09 49.10 11.76
N ARG A 661 -31.11 49.94 10.69
CA ARG A 661 -30.73 51.39 10.58
C ARG A 661 -29.23 51.72 10.54
N GLU A 662 -28.76 52.76 9.83
CA GLU A 662 -29.33 53.70 8.82
C GLU A 662 -28.15 54.15 7.89
N SER A 663 -28.24 55.02 6.87
CA SER A 663 -29.09 56.20 6.56
C SER A 663 -29.40 56.35 5.06
N LEU A 664 -30.34 57.24 4.73
CA LEU A 664 -30.96 57.46 3.42
C LEU A 664 -30.31 58.58 2.55
N ASP A 665 -30.78 58.62 1.29
CA ASP A 665 -30.82 59.72 0.31
C ASP A 665 -29.54 60.12 -0.47
N GLU A 666 -29.50 59.76 -1.76
CA GLU A 666 -29.87 60.72 -2.84
C GLU A 666 -30.33 60.00 -4.13
N VAL A 667 -31.02 60.71 -5.04
CA VAL A 667 -31.99 60.11 -6.00
C VAL A 667 -31.87 60.67 -7.43
N HIS A 668 -31.58 59.78 -8.41
CA HIS A 668 -32.02 59.79 -9.84
C HIS A 668 -31.75 61.02 -10.77
N PRO A 669 -32.06 60.98 -12.10
CA PRO A 669 -32.00 59.89 -13.11
C PRO A 669 -31.39 60.35 -14.48
N ASP A 670 -31.72 59.59 -15.54
CA ASP A 670 -31.61 59.84 -17.01
C ASP A 670 -30.38 59.20 -17.72
N SER A 671 -30.51 58.51 -18.88
CA SER A 671 -31.60 58.52 -19.88
C SER A 671 -31.75 57.24 -20.75
N VAL A 672 -33.01 56.90 -21.04
CA VAL A 672 -33.56 56.33 -22.32
C VAL A 672 -33.35 54.85 -22.70
N LEU A 673 -34.44 54.31 -23.29
CA LEU A 673 -34.73 52.93 -23.68
C LEU A 673 -34.61 52.68 -25.20
N GLN A 674 -34.80 51.40 -25.59
CA GLN A 674 -35.06 50.83 -26.94
C GLN A 674 -33.81 50.51 -27.79
N GLY A 675 -33.71 49.35 -28.45
CA GLY A 675 -34.56 48.16 -28.41
C GLY A 675 -34.26 47.14 -29.53
N SER A 676 -34.32 45.84 -29.21
CA SER A 676 -34.49 44.65 -30.11
C SER A 676 -33.56 44.43 -31.33
N GLY A 677 -33.03 43.20 -31.47
CA GLY A 677 -32.87 42.59 -32.81
C GLY A 677 -31.64 41.71 -33.10
N TRP A 678 -31.74 40.41 -32.80
CA TRP A 678 -31.15 39.25 -33.48
C TRP A 678 -29.94 39.38 -34.45
N GLY A 679 -28.85 38.64 -34.14
CA GLY A 679 -28.34 37.58 -35.03
C GLY A 679 -27.27 37.88 -36.09
N LEU A 680 -26.07 37.30 -35.87
CA LEU A 680 -25.11 36.76 -36.86
C LEU A 680 -24.54 37.67 -37.99
N ALA A 681 -23.25 38.02 -37.91
CA ALA A 681 -22.16 37.48 -38.77
C ALA A 681 -20.95 38.43 -39.05
N ALA A 682 -19.75 37.83 -38.98
CA ALA A 682 -18.51 38.14 -39.73
C ALA A 682 -17.54 39.29 -39.32
N LYS A 683 -16.23 38.96 -39.46
CA LYS A 683 -15.02 39.84 -39.41
C LYS A 683 -14.71 40.43 -38.01
N ALA A 684 -13.56 41.05 -37.72
CA ALA A 684 -12.45 41.56 -38.54
C ALA A 684 -11.13 41.60 -37.70
N GLU A 685 -9.89 41.74 -38.21
CA GLU A 685 -9.31 41.62 -39.57
C GLU A 685 -7.75 41.47 -39.42
N VAL A 686 -7.07 41.04 -40.50
CA VAL A 686 -5.64 41.21 -40.91
C VAL A 686 -4.77 42.31 -40.22
N THR A 687 -3.45 42.08 -40.10
CA THR A 687 -2.39 43.12 -40.21
C THR A 687 -1.16 42.61 -41.01
N ARG A 688 -0.52 43.48 -41.80
CA ARG A 688 0.67 43.19 -42.65
C ARG A 688 1.73 44.30 -42.51
N LEU A 689 3.01 43.93 -42.57
CA LEU A 689 4.19 44.71 -43.02
C LEU A 689 5.41 43.75 -43.00
N GLY A 690 6.28 43.61 -44.00
CA GLY A 690 6.29 44.11 -45.39
C GLY A 690 7.49 43.54 -46.20
N SER A 691 7.43 43.66 -47.55
CA SER A 691 8.51 43.74 -48.58
C SER A 691 9.87 42.99 -48.46
N ALA A 692 10.53 42.51 -49.53
CA ALA A 692 10.21 42.30 -50.96
C ALA A 692 11.41 41.66 -51.71
N GLY A 693 11.17 41.01 -52.88
CA GLY A 693 12.18 40.59 -53.88
C GLY A 693 12.82 39.21 -53.64
N GLU A 694 13.11 38.37 -54.65
CA GLU A 694 12.89 38.48 -56.10
C GLU A 694 12.76 37.08 -56.77
N THR A 695 12.22 37.07 -57.99
CA THR A 695 12.03 36.00 -59.02
C THR A 695 13.16 34.94 -59.14
N ASP A 696 13.01 33.69 -59.61
CA ASP A 696 12.22 33.18 -60.77
C ASP A 696 12.35 31.62 -60.94
N SER A 697 11.33 30.96 -61.53
CA SER A 697 11.41 29.71 -62.36
C SER A 697 11.89 28.35 -61.74
N VAL A 698 11.61 27.12 -62.26
CA VAL A 698 10.59 26.54 -63.19
C VAL A 698 10.62 24.97 -63.09
N VAL A 699 9.44 24.35 -62.88
CA VAL A 699 8.87 23.11 -63.49
C VAL A 699 9.55 21.69 -63.42
N ASP A 700 8.70 20.70 -63.07
CA ASP A 700 8.71 19.23 -63.36
C ASP A 700 9.74 18.28 -62.70
N SER A 701 9.45 16.97 -62.50
CA SER A 701 8.25 16.17 -62.87
C SER A 701 7.98 14.97 -61.94
N SER A 702 6.74 14.49 -62.00
CA SER A 702 6.22 13.26 -61.35
C SER A 702 6.82 11.94 -61.84
N ARG A 703 6.85 10.89 -60.98
CA ARG A 703 6.12 9.59 -61.17
C ARG A 703 6.45 8.50 -60.12
N ARG A 704 5.40 7.78 -59.67
CA ARG A 704 5.42 6.35 -59.23
C ARG A 704 5.10 5.45 -60.48
N PRO A 705 4.97 4.09 -60.46
CA PRO A 705 5.07 3.10 -59.36
C PRO A 705 5.74 1.71 -59.68
N THR A 706 5.74 0.81 -58.67
CA THR A 706 5.59 -0.69 -58.70
C THR A 706 6.64 -1.68 -59.23
N ALA A 707 7.00 -2.61 -58.32
CA ALA A 707 7.14 -4.09 -58.45
C ALA A 707 8.27 -4.76 -59.28
N ASP A 708 8.98 -5.72 -58.66
CA ASP A 708 8.87 -7.17 -59.02
C ASP A 708 9.41 -8.10 -57.90
N ARG A 709 9.28 -9.43 -58.08
CA ARG A 709 9.56 -10.55 -57.16
C ARG A 709 10.81 -11.36 -57.54
N THR A 710 11.05 -12.39 -56.71
CA THR A 710 11.68 -13.71 -56.97
C THR A 710 13.16 -13.91 -56.63
N ALA A 711 13.46 -15.17 -56.28
CA ALA A 711 14.70 -15.67 -55.72
C ALA A 711 15.37 -16.67 -56.67
N GLU A 712 16.67 -16.89 -56.50
CA GLU A 712 17.34 -18.11 -56.98
C GLU A 712 18.58 -18.42 -56.12
N ALA A 713 19.05 -19.68 -56.17
CA ALA A 713 19.99 -20.26 -55.20
C ALA A 713 21.30 -20.75 -55.85
N ASN A 714 22.32 -21.06 -55.02
CA ASN A 714 23.43 -22.01 -55.23
C ASN A 714 24.11 -22.20 -53.85
N ASP A 715 24.14 -23.37 -53.19
CA ASP A 715 24.74 -24.68 -53.51
C ASP A 715 26.19 -24.85 -52.97
N SER A 716 26.39 -25.80 -52.02
CA SER A 716 27.36 -26.92 -52.14
C SER A 716 27.67 -27.67 -50.83
N GLY A 717 27.48 -29.00 -50.83
CA GLY A 717 28.16 -30.01 -49.98
C GLY A 717 27.83 -30.06 -48.47
N SER A 718 27.83 -31.19 -47.77
CA SER A 718 28.15 -32.59 -48.13
C SER A 718 27.35 -33.58 -47.25
N ARG A 719 27.21 -34.83 -47.70
CA ARG A 719 26.48 -35.92 -47.01
C ARG A 719 27.36 -36.65 -46.00
N HIS A 720 26.74 -37.20 -44.95
CA HIS A 720 27.04 -38.57 -44.52
C HIS A 720 25.78 -39.27 -43.98
N THR A 721 25.79 -40.61 -44.04
CA THR A 721 24.62 -41.50 -43.93
C THR A 721 24.74 -42.46 -42.73
N GLY A 722 23.63 -42.79 -42.08
CA GLY A 722 23.53 -43.90 -41.11
C GLY A 722 22.09 -44.13 -40.65
N LEU A 723 21.64 -45.38 -40.58
CA LEU A 723 20.26 -45.81 -40.29
C LEU A 723 20.19 -46.62 -38.98
N GLU A 724 18.96 -47.01 -38.62
CA GLU A 724 18.55 -48.02 -37.62
C GLU A 724 18.46 -47.55 -36.15
N SER A 725 17.55 -48.04 -35.29
CA SER A 725 16.08 -48.23 -35.32
C SER A 725 15.67 -49.09 -34.10
N THR A 726 14.82 -48.55 -33.21
CA THR A 726 13.89 -49.28 -32.27
C THR A 726 14.48 -50.15 -31.13
N PRO A 727 13.69 -50.55 -30.09
CA PRO A 727 12.70 -49.77 -29.29
C PRO A 727 12.66 -50.12 -27.76
N LEU A 728 11.79 -49.41 -27.01
CA LEU A 728 10.96 -49.82 -25.83
C LEU A 728 11.40 -50.92 -24.82
N GLU A 729 11.42 -50.56 -23.53
CA GLU A 729 10.69 -51.17 -22.38
C GLU A 729 10.92 -50.25 -21.15
N LEU A 730 9.92 -49.64 -20.47
CA LEU A 730 8.88 -50.19 -19.58
C LEU A 730 9.41 -51.03 -18.41
N LEU A 731 9.36 -50.46 -17.20
CA LEU A 731 9.13 -51.16 -15.94
C LEU A 731 8.53 -50.19 -14.91
N ASP A 732 7.54 -50.69 -14.17
CA ASP A 732 6.66 -49.95 -13.25
C ASP A 732 6.60 -50.68 -11.90
N GLU A 733 6.02 -50.04 -10.88
CA GLU A 733 5.68 -50.54 -9.52
C GLU A 733 6.90 -50.89 -8.61
N SER A 734 6.98 -50.49 -7.34
CA SER A 734 5.91 -50.43 -6.33
C SER A 734 6.29 -49.65 -5.06
N MET A 735 5.34 -48.84 -4.58
CA MET A 735 4.88 -48.62 -3.18
C MET A 735 5.59 -49.31 -1.99
N ALA A 736 5.74 -48.60 -0.84
CA ALA A 736 4.70 -48.57 0.22
C ALA A 736 5.16 -48.04 1.61
N GLN A 737 4.39 -47.08 2.16
CA GLN A 737 4.11 -46.85 3.62
C GLN A 737 5.30 -46.38 4.49
N TRP A 738 5.14 -45.74 5.65
CA TRP A 738 4.19 -45.83 6.78
C TRP A 738 3.93 -44.43 7.39
N ARG A 739 2.84 -44.11 8.11
CA ARG A 739 1.64 -44.90 8.48
C ARG A 739 0.45 -43.98 8.79
#